data_AF-A0AAX6HS50-F1
#
_entry.id   AF-A0AAX6HS50-F1
#
_cell.length_a   1.000
_cell.length_b   1.000
_cell.length_c   1.000
_cell.angle_alpha   90.00
_cell.angle_beta   90.00
_cell.angle_gamma   90.00
#
_symmetry.space_group_name_H-M   'P 1'
#
loop_
_entity.id
_entity.type
_entity.pdbx_description
1 polymer ?
#
loop_
_entity_poly.entity_id
_entity_poly.type
_entity_poly.pdbx_seq_one_letter_code
_entity_poly.pdbx_strand_id
1 'polypeptide(L)'
;MASKILCIFLFLLVASSTAEDTFTFNGFRRANVSLDGAAYVNRDGLLLVTDAVRNTMGHVFYPSPLQFRSSPGGKILSFSSTFVFAMVSQFTGVYGCGLAFVVSATTNLSAALPNQYMGLFNEENNGNSSNRILAVELDNLQNLEFGDIDDNHVGIDINSLTSVSARTASYYDSTTNQFKNLSLVSSQAMQVWVDYGGDDMILNVTMSPVENPKPDQPLLSSVVNLSNVVSDSMYVGFTSGTAAFFTSHCVLGWSFKMNGTAPALDYTKLPPVPQFKTGGRSRKLAIWVTVASTLFVLLVVSGVVFLVRRRIKYAELLEDWEREYGPHRFSYKDLFMATNGFKDKDLLGIGGFGRVYRGVLPTSNIEVAVKRVSHDSKQGMKEFVAEIVSIGQLRHRNVVQLLGYCRRKGELLLVYDYMPNASLDKFLHERGKPALTWDQRFRIIKGVASGLLYLHEDWEQVVIHRDIKASNVLLDSEMNGRLGDFGLARLYEHGSVPQTTHVVGTMGYIAPELARTGKATTATDVFAYGAFLLEVACGRRPIESKSEQMVLVYWVLENWKKGTVLATCDPRLQEEFPVAEMELVLKLGLLCSHPMPAARPGMRQVMQFLDGDAAFPELTPAYLNFSILSLLENEGFDDYIMSFPSTMATMSAVSGAM
;
A
#
# COMPACT_ATOMS: atom_id res chain seq x y z
N MET A 1 25.60 -86.42 -26.43
CA MET A 1 25.07 -86.95 -25.15
C MET A 1 26.21 -86.97 -24.13
N ALA A 2 26.56 -85.82 -23.56
CA ALA A 2 27.50 -85.68 -22.42
C ALA A 2 27.45 -84.25 -21.83
N SER A 3 26.31 -83.56 -21.97
CA SER A 3 26.11 -82.16 -21.52
C SER A 3 25.08 -82.07 -20.38
N LYS A 4 24.99 -83.11 -19.54
CA LYS A 4 23.99 -83.18 -18.46
C LYS A 4 24.52 -83.67 -17.10
N ILE A 5 25.83 -83.83 -16.93
CA ILE A 5 26.42 -84.28 -15.64
C ILE A 5 27.35 -83.23 -14.99
N LEU A 6 27.69 -82.14 -15.69
CA LEU A 6 28.51 -81.06 -15.11
C LEU A 6 27.71 -79.92 -14.46
N CYS A 7 26.38 -79.91 -14.59
CA CYS A 7 25.50 -78.90 -13.98
C CYS A 7 24.99 -79.27 -12.58
N ILE A 8 25.30 -80.47 -12.06
CA ILE A 8 24.79 -80.94 -10.76
C ILE A 8 25.81 -80.73 -9.62
N PHE A 9 27.08 -80.40 -9.93
CA PHE A 9 28.11 -80.13 -8.91
C PHE A 9 28.48 -78.66 -8.70
N LEU A 10 27.83 -77.72 -9.40
CA LEU A 10 28.00 -76.27 -9.18
C LEU A 10 26.83 -75.61 -8.43
N PHE A 11 25.85 -76.39 -7.97
CA PHE A 11 24.69 -75.92 -7.19
C PHE A 11 24.80 -76.14 -5.67
N LEU A 12 25.98 -76.52 -5.16
CA LEU A 12 26.21 -76.78 -3.72
C LEU A 12 27.34 -75.97 -3.08
N LEU A 13 27.70 -74.84 -3.67
CA LEU A 13 28.57 -73.83 -3.06
C LEU A 13 27.98 -72.42 -3.23
N VAL A 14 26.68 -72.28 -2.98
CA VAL A 14 26.22 -71.04 -2.33
C VAL A 14 26.63 -71.24 -0.88
N ALA A 15 27.81 -70.72 -0.53
CA ALA A 15 28.06 -70.39 0.86
C ALA A 15 26.95 -69.41 1.23
N SER A 16 25.91 -69.90 1.90
CA SER A 16 25.06 -69.07 2.72
C SER A 16 26.01 -68.37 3.67
N SER A 17 26.36 -67.11 3.37
CA SER A 17 26.90 -66.23 4.39
C SER A 17 25.75 -66.10 5.39
N THR A 18 25.73 -67.00 6.38
CA THR A 18 24.97 -66.80 7.61
C THR A 18 25.41 -65.42 8.08
N ALA A 19 24.52 -64.43 7.98
CA ALA A 19 24.76 -63.16 8.61
C ALA A 19 25.12 -63.48 10.06
N GLU A 20 26.26 -62.97 10.53
CA GLU A 20 26.61 -63.17 11.93
C GLU A 20 25.47 -62.57 12.74
N ASP A 21 24.81 -63.39 13.55
CA ASP A 21 23.73 -63.00 14.47
C ASP A 21 24.22 -62.02 15.55
N THR A 22 25.47 -61.57 15.47
CA THR A 22 26.12 -60.66 16.41
C THR A 22 27.22 -59.89 15.69
N PHE A 23 27.35 -58.59 15.95
CA PHE A 23 28.51 -57.80 15.54
C PHE A 23 28.86 -56.74 16.58
N THR A 24 30.11 -56.27 16.56
CA THR A 24 30.58 -55.20 17.44
C THR A 24 31.59 -54.31 16.72
N PHE A 25 31.25 -53.02 16.63
CA PHE A 25 32.08 -51.96 16.08
C PHE A 25 32.52 -51.03 17.21
N ASN A 26 33.74 -51.23 17.71
CA ASN A 26 34.39 -50.31 18.65
C ASN A 26 35.10 -49.19 17.86
N GLY A 27 34.31 -48.41 17.11
CA GLY A 27 34.79 -47.53 16.05
C GLY A 27 34.68 -48.15 14.64
N PHE A 28 34.71 -47.30 13.62
CA PHE A 28 34.29 -47.64 12.25
C PHE A 28 35.42 -47.64 11.21
N ARG A 29 36.69 -47.42 11.58
CA ARG A 29 37.83 -47.30 10.64
C ARG A 29 37.98 -48.47 9.66
N ARG A 30 37.44 -49.65 9.99
CA ARG A 30 37.38 -50.85 9.13
C ARG A 30 36.05 -51.58 9.27
N ALA A 31 35.01 -50.91 9.77
CA ALA A 31 33.70 -51.52 9.91
C ALA A 31 33.07 -51.70 8.53
N ASN A 32 32.42 -52.85 8.32
CA ASN A 32 31.67 -53.11 7.10
C ASN A 32 30.24 -52.58 7.30
N VAL A 33 30.00 -51.35 6.88
CA VAL A 33 28.69 -50.67 6.93
C VAL A 33 28.33 -50.10 5.56
N SER A 34 27.06 -50.17 5.19
CA SER A 34 26.52 -49.48 4.03
C SER A 34 26.24 -48.02 4.39
N LEU A 35 26.69 -47.10 3.56
CA LEU A 35 26.54 -45.66 3.76
C LEU A 35 25.75 -45.07 2.59
N ASP A 36 24.75 -44.24 2.88
CA ASP A 36 23.97 -43.50 1.89
C ASP A 36 23.74 -42.04 2.34
N GLY A 37 23.47 -41.16 1.38
CA GLY A 37 23.30 -39.72 1.62
C GLY A 37 24.58 -39.04 2.14
N ALA A 38 24.45 -38.27 3.21
CA ALA A 38 25.55 -37.51 3.84
C ALA A 38 26.43 -38.36 4.78
N ALA A 39 26.13 -39.65 4.95
CA ALA A 39 26.83 -40.48 5.92
C ALA A 39 28.25 -40.85 5.46
N TYR A 40 29.24 -40.71 6.36
CA TYR A 40 30.61 -41.14 6.09
C TYR A 40 31.38 -41.50 7.37
N VAL A 41 32.46 -42.28 7.21
CA VAL A 41 33.40 -42.60 8.29
C VAL A 41 34.65 -41.73 8.14
N ASN A 42 35.00 -40.97 9.19
CA ASN A 42 36.18 -40.13 9.17
C ASN A 42 37.49 -40.94 9.39
N ARG A 43 38.65 -40.27 9.28
CA ARG A 43 39.96 -40.92 9.44
C ARG A 43 40.20 -41.52 10.82
N ASP A 44 39.55 -40.99 11.86
CA ASP A 44 39.65 -41.47 13.24
C ASP A 44 38.73 -42.67 13.51
N GLY A 45 37.89 -43.04 12.55
CA GLY A 45 36.92 -44.12 12.69
C GLY A 45 35.62 -43.69 13.36
N LEU A 46 35.33 -42.39 13.43
CA LEU A 46 34.02 -41.87 13.82
C LEU A 46 33.06 -42.00 12.64
N LEU A 47 31.88 -42.58 12.89
CA LEU A 47 30.79 -42.60 11.92
C LEU A 47 29.96 -41.33 12.07
N LEU A 48 29.91 -40.51 11.03
CA LEU A 48 28.97 -39.41 10.93
C LEU A 48 27.78 -39.89 10.10
N VAL A 49 26.59 -39.89 10.70
CA VAL A 49 25.33 -40.16 9.99
C VAL A 49 24.97 -38.92 9.17
N THR A 50 25.18 -37.73 9.74
CA THR A 50 25.10 -36.45 9.04
C THR A 50 26.18 -35.49 9.55
N ASP A 51 26.64 -34.58 8.68
CA ASP A 51 27.57 -33.51 9.04
C ASP A 51 26.84 -32.16 9.19
N ALA A 52 27.58 -31.07 9.39
CA ALA A 52 26.97 -29.76 9.59
C ALA A 52 26.41 -29.09 8.31
N VAL A 53 26.32 -29.81 7.18
CA VAL A 53 25.76 -29.26 5.94
C VAL A 53 24.24 -29.14 6.07
N ARG A 54 23.67 -28.05 5.54
CA ARG A 54 22.23 -27.75 5.65
C ARG A 54 21.40 -28.65 4.74
N ASN A 55 20.25 -29.11 5.25
CA ASN A 55 19.20 -29.76 4.47
C ASN A 55 19.68 -31.05 3.77
N THR A 56 20.38 -31.90 4.52
CA THR A 56 20.87 -33.21 4.07
C THR A 56 20.33 -34.31 4.97
N MET A 57 20.34 -35.55 4.49
CA MET A 57 20.05 -36.73 5.30
C MET A 57 21.13 -37.76 5.04
N GLY A 58 21.34 -38.65 6.00
CA GLY A 58 22.24 -39.77 5.81
C GLY A 58 21.72 -41.02 6.50
N HIS A 59 22.11 -42.15 5.94
CA HIS A 59 21.66 -43.47 6.35
C HIS A 59 22.85 -44.39 6.45
N VAL A 60 22.88 -45.18 7.53
CA VAL A 60 23.91 -46.17 7.77
C VAL A 60 23.25 -47.49 8.08
N PHE A 61 23.57 -48.55 7.36
CA PHE A 61 23.00 -49.87 7.60
C PHE A 61 24.08 -50.93 7.76
N TYR A 62 23.81 -51.92 8.61
CA TYR A 62 24.54 -53.18 8.55
C TYR A 62 24.24 -53.83 7.17
N PRO A 63 25.26 -54.24 6.39
CA PRO A 63 25.10 -54.50 4.96
C PRO A 63 24.30 -55.76 4.64
N SER A 64 24.11 -56.67 5.60
CA SER A 64 23.35 -57.91 5.42
C SER A 64 22.07 -57.87 6.27
N PRO A 65 20.93 -58.35 5.75
CA PRO A 65 19.72 -58.44 6.56
C PRO A 65 19.88 -59.53 7.63
N LEU A 66 19.31 -59.29 8.81
CA LEU A 66 19.32 -60.18 9.96
C LEU A 66 17.98 -60.90 10.06
N GLN A 67 17.99 -62.13 10.56
CA GLN A 67 16.79 -62.96 10.68
C GLN A 67 15.99 -62.56 11.93
N PHE A 68 14.81 -61.97 11.76
CA PHE A 68 13.93 -61.53 12.85
C PHE A 68 12.82 -62.53 13.20
N ARG A 69 12.66 -63.61 12.43
CA ARG A 69 11.70 -64.69 12.74
C ARG A 69 12.36 -66.06 12.82
N SER A 70 11.92 -66.89 13.75
CA SER A 70 12.44 -68.26 13.93
C SER A 70 12.25 -69.17 12.71
N SER A 71 11.23 -68.89 11.92
CA SER A 71 10.89 -69.51 10.63
C SER A 71 10.05 -68.54 9.82
N PRO A 72 9.84 -68.76 8.51
CA PRO A 72 8.92 -67.95 7.72
C PRO A 72 7.54 -67.85 8.37
N GLY A 73 7.10 -66.63 8.72
CA GLY A 73 5.84 -66.40 9.46
C GLY A 73 5.81 -66.89 10.91
N GLY A 74 6.94 -67.35 11.44
CA GLY A 74 7.12 -67.83 12.81
C GLY A 74 7.21 -66.70 13.85
N LYS A 75 7.59 -67.08 15.08
CA LYS A 75 7.73 -66.16 16.22
C LYS A 75 8.82 -65.12 15.95
N ILE A 76 8.56 -63.88 16.36
CA ILE A 76 9.55 -62.79 16.30
C ILE A 76 10.63 -63.06 17.34
N LEU A 77 11.88 -63.01 16.92
CA LEU A 77 13.04 -63.21 17.78
C LEU A 77 13.34 -61.94 18.57
N SER A 78 13.84 -62.12 19.79
CA SER A 78 14.38 -61.03 20.60
C SER A 78 15.63 -60.44 19.93
N PHE A 79 15.93 -59.17 20.18
CA PHE A 79 17.19 -58.56 19.77
C PHE A 79 17.68 -57.55 20.80
N SER A 80 18.98 -57.28 20.77
CA SER A 80 19.64 -56.28 21.60
C SER A 80 20.57 -55.46 20.74
N SER A 81 20.48 -54.14 20.86
CA SER A 81 21.37 -53.18 20.20
C SER A 81 21.90 -52.22 21.25
N THR A 82 23.19 -51.90 21.21
CA THR A 82 23.75 -50.81 21.99
C THR A 82 24.71 -49.98 21.18
N PHE A 83 24.63 -48.66 21.32
CA PHE A 83 25.47 -47.75 20.58
C PHE A 83 25.83 -46.52 21.41
N VAL A 84 27.02 -45.98 21.16
CA VAL A 84 27.48 -44.72 21.73
C VAL A 84 27.34 -43.66 20.66
N PHE A 85 26.64 -42.57 20.97
CA PHE A 85 26.40 -41.46 20.05
C PHE A 85 26.79 -40.12 20.67
N ALA A 86 26.97 -39.12 19.82
CA ALA A 86 27.08 -37.73 20.22
C ALA A 86 26.44 -36.81 19.17
N MET A 87 25.69 -35.81 19.62
CA MET A 87 25.18 -34.74 18.76
C MET A 87 26.00 -33.48 19.02
N VAL A 88 26.74 -33.03 18.01
CA VAL A 88 27.72 -31.95 18.16
C VAL A 88 27.33 -30.77 17.29
N SER A 89 27.11 -29.61 17.89
CA SER A 89 26.81 -28.37 17.17
C SER A 89 28.00 -27.43 17.11
N GLN A 90 28.13 -26.69 16.01
CA GLN A 90 29.12 -25.61 15.87
C GLN A 90 28.76 -24.35 16.67
N PHE A 91 27.50 -24.19 17.06
CA PHE A 91 27.00 -23.02 17.79
C PHE A 91 26.29 -23.47 19.06
N THR A 92 26.72 -22.94 20.21
CA THR A 92 26.10 -23.23 21.51
C THR A 92 24.65 -22.76 21.53
N GLY A 93 23.72 -23.67 21.81
CA GLY A 93 22.29 -23.35 21.97
C GLY A 93 21.45 -23.39 20.68
N VAL A 94 21.97 -23.94 19.58
CA VAL A 94 21.25 -24.07 18.30
C VAL A 94 21.44 -25.48 17.75
N TYR A 95 20.36 -26.26 17.65
CA TYR A 95 20.42 -27.70 17.37
C TYR A 95 19.37 -28.17 16.34
N GLY A 96 19.60 -29.34 15.71
CA GLY A 96 18.89 -29.87 14.52
C GLY A 96 17.89 -31.00 14.82
N CYS A 97 17.63 -31.89 13.85
CA CYS A 97 16.48 -32.83 13.83
C CYS A 97 16.84 -34.29 14.20
N GLY A 98 17.64 -34.50 15.26
CA GLY A 98 17.83 -35.80 15.91
C GLY A 98 18.56 -36.92 15.15
N LEU A 99 18.63 -38.09 15.80
CA LEU A 99 19.23 -39.34 15.32
C LEU A 99 18.30 -40.51 15.65
N ALA A 100 18.06 -41.42 14.71
CA ALA A 100 17.24 -42.60 14.95
C ALA A 100 18.02 -43.90 14.74
N PHE A 101 17.87 -44.86 15.66
CA PHE A 101 18.20 -46.27 15.41
C PHE A 101 17.02 -46.92 14.70
N VAL A 102 17.26 -47.65 13.61
CA VAL A 102 16.20 -48.19 12.76
C VAL A 102 16.29 -49.70 12.58
N VAL A 103 15.12 -50.34 12.53
CA VAL A 103 14.89 -51.68 11.96
C VAL A 103 13.97 -51.51 10.76
N SER A 104 14.47 -51.80 9.56
CA SER A 104 13.79 -51.48 8.30
C SER A 104 13.79 -52.67 7.33
N ALA A 105 12.72 -52.83 6.56
CA ALA A 105 12.63 -53.84 5.51
C ALA A 105 13.57 -53.56 4.32
N THR A 106 14.05 -52.32 4.17
CA THR A 106 14.91 -51.86 3.07
C THR A 106 16.01 -50.94 3.57
N THR A 107 17.15 -50.93 2.89
CA THR A 107 18.22 -49.92 3.09
C THR A 107 18.02 -48.68 2.22
N ASN A 108 17.15 -48.75 1.20
CA ASN A 108 16.87 -47.63 0.32
C ASN A 108 15.77 -46.74 0.91
N LEU A 109 16.19 -45.62 1.51
CA LEU A 109 15.34 -44.57 2.06
C LEU A 109 15.49 -43.25 1.30
N SER A 110 15.88 -43.30 0.02
CA SER A 110 16.14 -42.11 -0.82
C SER A 110 14.93 -41.20 -1.02
N ALA A 111 13.71 -41.72 -0.84
CA ALA A 111 12.47 -40.94 -0.93
C ALA A 111 12.12 -40.20 0.37
N ALA A 112 12.85 -40.43 1.46
CA ALA A 112 12.66 -39.70 2.71
C ALA A 112 13.11 -38.24 2.58
N LEU A 113 12.64 -37.39 3.50
CA LEU A 113 13.04 -36.00 3.58
C LEU A 113 14.05 -35.78 4.71
N PRO A 114 14.95 -34.77 4.57
CA PRO A 114 15.77 -34.29 5.68
C PRO A 114 14.92 -33.47 6.66
N ASN A 115 15.55 -32.67 7.52
CA ASN A 115 14.88 -31.87 8.55
C ASN A 115 14.08 -32.74 9.52
N GLN A 116 12.88 -32.31 9.90
CA GLN A 116 12.04 -32.96 10.90
C GLN A 116 11.63 -34.40 10.54
N TYR A 117 11.86 -34.84 9.30
CA TYR A 117 11.56 -36.20 8.87
C TYR A 117 12.67 -37.22 9.17
N MET A 118 13.80 -36.79 9.74
CA MET A 118 14.94 -37.61 10.20
C MET A 118 15.55 -38.56 9.15
N GLY A 119 15.24 -38.36 7.85
CA GLY A 119 15.58 -39.30 6.80
C GLY A 119 14.79 -40.62 6.87
N LEU A 120 13.68 -40.69 7.61
CA LEU A 120 12.84 -41.88 7.75
C LEU A 120 11.66 -41.89 6.78
N PHE A 121 10.96 -40.75 6.72
CA PHE A 121 9.69 -40.62 6.02
C PHE A 121 9.66 -39.35 5.18
N ASN A 122 8.54 -39.11 4.51
CA ASN A 122 8.19 -37.88 3.84
C ASN A 122 6.71 -37.55 4.13
N GLU A 123 6.24 -36.44 3.58
CA GLU A 123 4.84 -35.99 3.74
C GLU A 123 3.81 -37.06 3.32
N GLU A 124 4.12 -37.91 2.34
CA GLU A 124 3.18 -38.87 1.76
C GLU A 124 3.17 -40.23 2.47
N ASN A 125 4.31 -40.65 3.04
CA ASN A 125 4.45 -41.97 3.64
C ASN A 125 4.53 -41.97 5.17
N ASN A 126 4.58 -40.81 5.83
CA ASN A 126 4.51 -40.75 7.29
C ASN A 126 3.17 -41.34 7.80
N GLY A 127 3.23 -42.39 8.63
CA GLY A 127 2.07 -43.15 9.10
C GLY A 127 1.66 -44.33 8.22
N ASN A 128 2.34 -44.58 7.10
CA ASN A 128 1.99 -45.66 6.18
C ASN A 128 2.52 -47.02 6.67
N SER A 129 1.62 -47.95 6.98
CA SER A 129 1.96 -49.30 7.48
C SER A 129 2.80 -50.15 6.51
N SER A 130 2.83 -49.80 5.21
CA SER A 130 3.68 -50.48 4.23
C SER A 130 5.17 -50.15 4.37
N ASN A 131 5.55 -49.11 5.11
CA ASN A 131 6.94 -48.73 5.34
C ASN A 131 7.74 -49.85 6.03
N ARG A 132 7.10 -50.56 6.98
CA ARG A 132 7.72 -51.63 7.78
C ARG A 132 8.98 -51.16 8.50
N ILE A 133 8.86 -50.04 9.22
CA ILE A 133 9.95 -49.41 9.98
C ILE A 133 9.58 -49.37 11.46
N LEU A 134 10.49 -49.84 12.29
CA LEU A 134 10.58 -49.53 13.72
C LEU A 134 11.77 -48.58 13.90
N ALA A 135 11.59 -47.48 14.60
CA ALA A 135 12.69 -46.60 14.96
C ALA A 135 12.68 -46.27 16.47
N VAL A 136 13.87 -46.05 17.01
CA VAL A 136 14.07 -45.41 18.32
C VAL A 136 14.73 -44.07 18.04
N GLU A 137 13.93 -43.01 18.14
CA GLU A 137 14.37 -41.64 17.88
C GLU A 137 15.02 -41.03 19.12
N LEU A 138 16.07 -40.26 18.88
CA LEU A 138 16.69 -39.35 19.82
C LEU A 138 16.46 -37.97 19.22
N ASP A 139 15.41 -37.29 19.63
CA ASP A 139 15.02 -36.01 19.05
C ASP A 139 15.31 -34.84 19.99
N ASN A 140 15.87 -33.80 19.40
CA ASN A 140 16.32 -32.59 20.06
C ASN A 140 15.66 -31.34 19.48
N LEU A 141 14.56 -31.50 18.75
CA LEU A 141 13.70 -30.45 18.22
C LEU A 141 12.25 -30.80 18.54
N GLN A 142 11.46 -29.83 19.00
CA GLN A 142 10.04 -30.07 19.25
C GLN A 142 9.21 -29.77 17.99
N ASN A 143 8.74 -30.82 17.34
CA ASN A 143 7.82 -30.79 16.22
C ASN A 143 6.38 -31.05 16.69
N LEU A 144 5.64 -29.96 16.91
CA LEU A 144 4.22 -30.02 17.33
C LEU A 144 3.34 -30.81 16.35
N GLU A 145 3.72 -30.88 15.08
CA GLU A 145 3.01 -31.65 14.04
C GLU A 145 3.11 -33.17 14.22
N PHE A 146 4.14 -33.66 14.92
CA PHE A 146 4.34 -35.08 15.19
C PHE A 146 3.95 -35.50 16.61
N GLY A 147 3.63 -34.52 17.47
CA GLY A 147 3.14 -34.77 18.83
C GLY A 147 4.25 -34.81 19.89
N ASP A 148 5.41 -34.24 19.59
CA ASP A 148 6.58 -34.26 20.44
C ASP A 148 6.33 -33.64 21.82
N ILE A 149 6.74 -34.37 22.86
CA ILE A 149 6.50 -33.98 24.25
C ILE A 149 7.37 -32.80 24.70
N ASP A 150 8.58 -32.66 24.15
CA ASP A 150 9.53 -31.57 24.37
C ASP A 150 10.64 -31.59 23.31
N ASP A 151 11.60 -30.66 23.41
CA ASP A 151 12.75 -30.51 22.50
C ASP A 151 13.98 -31.34 22.91
N ASN A 152 13.80 -32.38 23.72
CA ASN A 152 14.87 -33.24 24.23
C ASN A 152 14.30 -34.60 24.70
N HIS A 153 13.81 -35.41 23.78
CA HIS A 153 13.14 -36.66 24.10
C HIS A 153 13.70 -37.88 23.35
N VAL A 154 13.39 -39.05 23.89
CA VAL A 154 13.60 -40.34 23.26
C VAL A 154 12.23 -40.92 22.95
N GLY A 155 12.06 -41.43 21.74
CA GLY A 155 10.78 -41.92 21.23
C GLY A 155 10.87 -43.33 20.63
N ILE A 156 9.72 -43.99 20.53
CA ILE A 156 9.56 -45.28 19.83
C ILE A 156 8.55 -45.06 18.71
N ASP A 157 9.02 -45.23 17.48
CA ASP A 157 8.29 -44.93 16.28
C ASP A 157 7.96 -46.18 15.48
N ILE A 158 6.72 -46.27 15.00
CA ILE A 158 6.26 -47.39 14.18
C ILE A 158 5.60 -46.83 12.93
N ASN A 159 6.32 -46.90 11.80
CA ASN A 159 5.89 -46.40 10.49
C ASN A 159 5.49 -44.91 10.45
N SER A 160 5.72 -44.15 11.52
CA SER A 160 5.32 -42.76 11.72
C SER A 160 6.32 -42.07 12.64
N LEU A 161 6.51 -40.76 12.50
CA LEU A 161 7.24 -39.89 13.46
C LEU A 161 6.42 -39.56 14.71
N THR A 162 5.15 -39.93 14.73
CA THR A 162 4.38 -39.87 15.99
C THR A 162 4.72 -41.08 16.83
N SER A 163 5.58 -40.85 17.82
CA SER A 163 5.99 -41.82 18.83
C SER A 163 4.81 -42.52 19.49
N VAL A 164 4.83 -43.86 19.49
CA VAL A 164 3.87 -44.67 20.28
C VAL A 164 4.17 -44.58 21.78
N SER A 165 5.41 -44.20 22.13
CA SER A 165 5.82 -43.92 23.50
C SER A 165 7.07 -43.05 23.49
N ALA A 166 7.03 -41.92 24.20
CA ALA A 166 8.15 -40.99 24.29
C ALA A 166 8.37 -40.52 25.75
N ARG A 167 9.62 -40.20 26.09
CA ARG A 167 10.02 -39.60 27.36
C ARG A 167 11.20 -38.65 27.18
N THR A 168 11.22 -37.56 27.96
CA THR A 168 12.35 -36.64 28.03
C THR A 168 13.66 -37.40 28.33
N ALA A 169 14.71 -37.09 27.58
CA ALA A 169 16.00 -37.77 27.68
C ALA A 169 16.58 -37.69 29.10
N SER A 170 16.81 -38.85 29.69
CA SER A 170 17.13 -38.98 31.11
C SER A 170 17.55 -40.42 31.44
N TYR A 171 18.11 -40.62 32.63
CA TYR A 171 18.46 -41.94 33.11
C TYR A 171 18.27 -42.10 34.62
N TYR A 172 18.05 -43.33 35.05
CA TYR A 172 18.09 -43.69 36.46
C TYR A 172 19.53 -43.96 36.88
N ASP A 173 20.02 -43.20 37.85
CA ASP A 173 21.34 -43.42 38.40
C ASP A 173 21.38 -44.70 39.23
N SER A 174 22.24 -45.65 38.87
CA SER A 174 22.33 -46.96 39.53
C SER A 174 22.83 -46.87 40.99
N THR A 175 23.47 -45.76 41.38
CA THR A 175 23.99 -45.58 42.75
C THR A 175 23.00 -44.86 43.66
N THR A 176 22.27 -43.86 43.15
CA THR A 176 21.33 -43.08 43.96
C THR A 176 19.87 -43.48 43.75
N ASN A 177 19.58 -44.30 42.73
CA ASN A 177 18.24 -44.64 42.26
C ASN A 177 17.38 -43.40 41.97
N GLN A 178 18.02 -42.27 41.63
CA GLN A 178 17.35 -41.02 41.29
C GLN A 178 17.40 -40.77 39.79
N PHE A 179 16.35 -40.12 39.31
CA PHE A 179 16.23 -39.69 37.94
C PHE A 179 17.18 -38.50 37.67
N LYS A 180 18.01 -38.62 36.63
CA LYS A 180 18.94 -37.59 36.17
C LYS A 180 18.63 -37.22 34.73
N ASN A 181 18.39 -35.92 34.51
CA ASN A 181 18.13 -35.39 33.17
C ASN A 181 19.39 -35.47 32.31
N LEU A 182 19.21 -35.80 31.04
CA LEU A 182 20.24 -35.75 30.01
C LEU A 182 19.87 -34.71 28.98
N SER A 183 20.88 -34.07 28.40
CA SER A 183 20.69 -33.19 27.24
C SER A 183 21.34 -33.84 26.03
N LEU A 184 20.53 -34.29 25.06
CA LEU A 184 21.00 -34.95 23.84
C LEU A 184 22.01 -34.09 23.07
N VAL A 185 21.90 -32.77 23.23
CA VAL A 185 22.72 -31.73 22.59
C VAL A 185 23.89 -31.25 23.44
N SER A 186 24.22 -31.95 24.53
CA SER A 186 25.36 -31.62 25.41
C SER A 186 26.73 -31.72 24.72
N SER A 187 26.80 -32.24 23.49
CA SER A 187 28.05 -32.58 22.79
C SER A 187 28.93 -33.59 23.56
N GLN A 188 28.35 -34.27 24.55
CA GLN A 188 28.98 -35.37 25.27
C GLN A 188 28.50 -36.70 24.71
N ALA A 189 29.38 -37.70 24.73
CA ALA A 189 29.01 -39.05 24.31
C ALA A 189 28.05 -39.68 25.32
N MET A 190 26.98 -40.28 24.81
CA MET A 190 26.00 -41.05 25.59
C MET A 190 25.84 -42.43 24.98
N GLN A 191 25.47 -43.40 25.80
CA GLN A 191 25.19 -44.77 25.35
C GLN A 191 23.70 -45.06 25.45
N VAL A 192 23.16 -45.74 24.44
CA VAL A 192 21.79 -46.22 24.37
C VAL A 192 21.80 -47.74 24.27
N TRP A 193 20.82 -48.39 24.90
CA TRP A 193 20.50 -49.80 24.77
C TRP A 193 19.06 -49.92 24.31
N VAL A 194 18.84 -50.70 23.26
CA VAL A 194 17.53 -51.01 22.69
C VAL A 194 17.38 -52.53 22.75
N ASP A 195 16.54 -53.02 23.66
CA ASP A 195 16.32 -54.45 23.88
C ASP A 195 14.86 -54.80 23.64
N TYR A 196 14.62 -55.68 22.67
CA TYR A 196 13.30 -56.20 22.37
C TYR A 196 13.17 -57.65 22.84
N GLY A 197 12.17 -57.91 23.68
CA GLY A 197 11.73 -59.26 24.02
C GLY A 197 10.66 -59.76 23.05
N GLY A 198 10.98 -60.78 22.26
CA GLY A 198 10.02 -61.38 21.31
C GLY A 198 8.90 -62.19 21.98
N ASP A 199 9.09 -62.56 23.25
CA ASP A 199 8.18 -63.41 24.03
C ASP A 199 7.06 -62.60 24.69
N ASP A 200 7.41 -61.46 25.26
CA ASP A 200 6.53 -60.52 25.94
C ASP A 200 6.16 -59.31 25.07
N MET A 201 6.78 -59.18 23.89
CA MET A 201 6.63 -58.06 22.95
C MET A 201 7.04 -56.71 23.58
N ILE A 202 7.97 -56.71 24.54
CA ILE A 202 8.39 -55.49 25.22
C ILE A 202 9.64 -54.91 24.55
N LEU A 203 9.58 -53.63 24.18
CA LEU A 203 10.73 -52.85 23.75
C LEU A 203 11.19 -51.96 24.91
N ASN A 204 12.39 -52.24 25.41
CA ASN A 204 13.05 -51.44 26.43
C ASN A 204 14.11 -50.55 25.78
N VAL A 205 14.05 -49.25 26.09
CA VAL A 205 15.09 -48.29 25.73
C VAL A 205 15.70 -47.75 27.00
N THR A 206 17.00 -47.94 27.17
CA THR A 206 17.78 -47.41 28.30
C THR A 206 18.86 -46.49 27.74
N MET A 207 19.20 -45.41 28.45
CA MET A 207 20.31 -44.54 28.08
C MET A 207 21.10 -44.06 29.31
N SER A 208 22.36 -43.68 29.15
CA SER A 208 23.19 -43.04 30.18
C SER A 208 24.40 -42.33 29.55
N PRO A 209 25.11 -41.45 30.27
CA PRO A 209 26.42 -40.95 29.84
C PRO A 209 27.39 -42.11 29.58
N VAL A 210 28.32 -41.94 28.64
CA VAL A 210 29.35 -42.96 28.35
C VAL A 210 30.15 -43.31 29.61
N GLU A 211 30.62 -44.56 29.71
CA GLU A 211 31.33 -45.15 30.87
C GLU A 211 30.47 -45.45 32.11
N ASN A 212 29.23 -44.93 32.20
CA ASN A 212 28.29 -45.39 33.23
C ASN A 212 27.77 -46.80 32.89
N PRO A 213 27.56 -47.67 33.90
CA PRO A 213 26.90 -48.95 33.67
C PRO A 213 25.47 -48.74 33.14
N LYS A 214 24.95 -49.73 32.39
CA LYS A 214 23.56 -49.73 31.95
C LYS A 214 22.63 -49.63 33.18
N PRO A 215 21.75 -48.63 33.25
CA PRO A 215 20.74 -48.54 34.30
C PRO A 215 19.84 -49.77 34.36
N ASP A 216 19.51 -50.22 35.59
CA ASP A 216 18.59 -51.36 35.81
C ASP A 216 17.15 -51.02 35.40
N GLN A 217 16.76 -49.75 35.51
CA GLN A 217 15.45 -49.26 35.08
C GLN A 217 15.57 -48.61 33.69
N PRO A 218 14.79 -49.07 32.69
CA PRO A 218 14.79 -48.47 31.38
C PRO A 218 14.15 -47.08 31.40
N LEU A 219 14.55 -46.23 30.45
CA LEU A 219 13.89 -44.95 30.21
C LEU A 219 12.47 -45.22 29.71
N LEU A 220 12.34 -46.04 28.66
CA LEU A 220 11.07 -46.48 28.08
C LEU A 220 10.94 -47.99 28.16
N SER A 221 9.74 -48.46 28.50
CA SER A 221 9.35 -49.88 28.48
C SER A 221 7.94 -49.97 27.92
N SER A 222 7.82 -50.40 26.66
CA SER A 222 6.57 -50.34 25.91
C SER A 222 6.23 -51.68 25.27
N VAL A 223 4.96 -52.09 25.36
CA VAL A 223 4.47 -53.27 24.65
C VAL A 223 4.30 -52.91 23.17
N VAL A 224 5.17 -53.45 22.33
CA VAL A 224 5.26 -53.18 20.90
C VAL A 224 5.08 -54.47 20.11
N ASN A 225 3.90 -54.65 19.52
CA ASN A 225 3.63 -55.79 18.64
C ASN A 225 4.22 -55.54 17.25
N LEU A 226 5.36 -56.16 16.99
CA LEU A 226 6.05 -56.00 15.71
C LEU A 226 5.53 -56.94 14.60
N SER A 227 4.49 -57.75 14.81
CA SER A 227 4.04 -58.78 13.87
C SER A 227 3.72 -58.27 12.46
N ASN A 228 3.24 -57.03 12.35
CA ASN A 228 2.92 -56.36 11.08
C ASN A 228 4.04 -55.42 10.59
N VAL A 229 5.12 -55.29 11.35
CA VAL A 229 6.27 -54.43 11.04
C VAL A 229 7.45 -55.28 10.54
N VAL A 230 7.81 -56.36 11.26
CA VAL A 230 8.96 -57.22 10.91
C VAL A 230 8.57 -58.30 9.90
N SER A 231 9.38 -58.38 8.84
CA SER A 231 9.39 -59.52 7.91
C SER A 231 10.33 -60.62 8.43
N ASP A 232 10.55 -61.69 7.66
CA ASP A 232 11.44 -62.78 8.07
C ASP A 232 12.88 -62.28 8.33
N SER A 233 13.35 -61.36 7.48
CA SER A 233 14.64 -60.70 7.62
C SER A 233 14.51 -59.18 7.48
N MET A 234 15.29 -58.41 8.24
CA MET A 234 15.30 -56.94 8.20
C MET A 234 16.71 -56.38 8.30
N TYR A 235 16.88 -55.13 7.93
CA TYR A 235 18.11 -54.37 8.12
C TYR A 235 18.05 -53.58 9.42
N VAL A 236 19.22 -53.38 10.03
CA VAL A 236 19.39 -52.52 11.19
C VAL A 236 20.39 -51.41 10.87
N GLY A 237 20.17 -50.22 11.42
CA GLY A 237 20.96 -49.06 11.03
C GLY A 237 20.66 -47.80 11.82
N PHE A 238 21.12 -46.67 11.27
CA PHE A 238 20.90 -45.33 11.79
C PHE A 238 20.48 -44.38 10.67
N THR A 239 19.61 -43.43 10.99
CA THR A 239 19.21 -42.34 10.10
C THR A 239 19.25 -41.01 10.83
N SER A 240 19.50 -39.93 10.10
CA SER A 240 19.43 -38.58 10.64
C SER A 240 19.21 -37.57 9.51
N GLY A 241 18.58 -36.45 9.83
CA GLY A 241 18.37 -35.30 8.94
C GLY A 241 18.93 -34.00 9.54
N THR A 242 19.49 -33.13 8.70
CA THR A 242 19.95 -31.80 9.10
C THR A 242 18.98 -30.73 8.64
N ALA A 243 18.73 -29.75 9.51
CA ALA A 243 17.92 -28.56 9.21
C ALA A 243 18.78 -27.32 8.90
N ALA A 244 18.25 -26.12 9.12
CA ALA A 244 18.96 -24.85 8.91
C ALA A 244 20.19 -24.65 9.82
N PHE A 245 20.41 -25.57 10.77
CA PHE A 245 21.40 -25.50 11.84
C PHE A 245 22.54 -26.50 11.66
N PHE A 246 23.72 -26.15 12.19
CA PHE A 246 24.99 -26.84 11.98
C PHE A 246 25.25 -27.92 13.06
N THR A 247 24.39 -28.95 13.13
CA THR A 247 24.57 -30.11 14.03
C THR A 247 25.05 -31.34 13.27
N SER A 248 26.08 -32.00 13.77
CA SER A 248 26.57 -33.29 13.27
C SER A 248 26.12 -34.42 14.21
N HIS A 249 25.58 -35.50 13.64
CA HIS A 249 25.08 -36.65 14.39
C HIS A 249 26.05 -37.81 14.19
N CYS A 250 26.71 -38.20 15.29
CA CYS A 250 27.84 -39.12 15.24
C CYS A 250 27.55 -40.39 16.05
N VAL A 251 28.00 -41.54 15.55
CA VAL A 251 28.03 -42.81 16.26
C VAL A 251 29.49 -43.22 16.45
N LEU A 252 29.89 -43.42 17.71
CA LEU A 252 31.25 -43.73 18.12
C LEU A 252 31.49 -45.25 18.13
N GLY A 253 30.48 -46.01 18.52
CA GLY A 253 30.52 -47.47 18.50
C GLY A 253 29.12 -48.06 18.50
N TRP A 254 28.99 -49.28 17.98
CA TRP A 254 27.71 -49.96 17.82
C TRP A 254 27.89 -51.48 17.93
N SER A 255 27.05 -52.11 18.73
CA SER A 255 27.03 -53.55 18.96
C SER A 255 25.61 -54.05 18.87
N PHE A 256 25.42 -55.21 18.27
CA PHE A 256 24.10 -55.79 18.04
C PHE A 256 24.14 -57.30 18.20
N LYS A 257 23.04 -57.89 18.67
CA LYS A 257 22.86 -59.33 18.75
C LYS A 257 21.39 -59.73 18.57
N MET A 258 21.16 -60.73 17.72
CA MET A 258 19.90 -61.47 17.67
C MET A 258 19.86 -62.51 18.79
N ASN A 259 18.68 -62.65 19.40
CA ASN A 259 18.34 -63.65 20.41
C ASN A 259 19.37 -63.74 21.55
N GLY A 260 19.72 -62.60 22.11
CA GLY A 260 20.66 -62.48 23.23
C GLY A 260 21.02 -61.03 23.50
N THR A 261 21.97 -60.82 24.41
CA THR A 261 22.45 -59.48 24.78
C THR A 261 23.60 -59.04 23.88
N ALA A 262 23.53 -57.83 23.35
CA ALA A 262 24.62 -57.25 22.55
C ALA A 262 25.93 -57.22 23.37
N PRO A 263 27.07 -57.62 22.79
CA PRO A 263 28.36 -57.51 23.46
C PRO A 263 28.64 -56.06 23.89
N ALA A 264 29.29 -55.90 25.06
CA ALA A 264 29.68 -54.59 25.56
C ALA A 264 30.71 -53.92 24.63
N LEU A 265 30.61 -52.60 24.50
CA LEU A 265 31.57 -51.80 23.74
C LEU A 265 32.85 -51.59 24.55
N ASP A 266 33.99 -51.67 23.87
CA ASP A 266 35.31 -51.36 24.44
C ASP A 266 35.56 -49.85 24.35
N TYR A 267 35.28 -49.15 25.44
CA TYR A 267 35.40 -47.69 25.54
C TYR A 267 36.79 -47.17 25.17
N THR A 268 37.85 -47.97 25.41
CA THR A 268 39.23 -47.57 25.13
C THR A 268 39.54 -47.46 23.63
N LYS A 269 38.69 -48.06 22.79
CA LYS A 269 38.82 -48.06 21.33
C LYS A 269 37.89 -47.08 20.63
N LEU A 270 36.98 -46.43 21.35
CA LEU A 270 36.05 -45.49 20.74
C LEU A 270 36.77 -44.24 20.21
N PRO A 271 36.38 -43.73 19.03
CA PRO A 271 36.93 -42.50 18.49
C PRO A 271 36.50 -41.30 19.37
N PRO A 272 37.31 -40.24 19.45
CA PRO A 272 36.97 -39.06 20.23
C PRO A 272 35.79 -38.29 19.62
N VAL A 273 34.96 -37.68 20.47
CA VAL A 273 33.92 -36.73 20.02
C VAL A 273 34.59 -35.48 19.43
N PRO A 274 34.15 -34.96 18.28
CA PRO A 274 34.66 -33.72 17.72
C PRO A 274 34.53 -32.55 18.70
N GLN A 275 35.64 -31.90 19.06
CA GLN A 275 35.63 -30.68 19.87
C GLN A 275 35.70 -29.44 18.97
N PHE A 276 34.58 -28.71 18.85
CA PHE A 276 34.63 -27.36 18.30
C PHE A 276 35.20 -26.42 19.36
N LYS A 277 36.44 -25.95 19.16
CA LYS A 277 37.02 -24.89 20.01
C LYS A 277 36.15 -23.64 19.87
N THR A 278 35.32 -23.36 20.87
CA THR A 278 34.69 -22.05 21.01
C THR A 278 35.81 -21.05 21.25
N GLY A 279 36.23 -20.37 20.18
CA GLY A 279 37.20 -19.28 20.28
C GLY A 279 36.64 -18.23 21.22
N GLY A 280 37.24 -18.07 22.39
CA GLY A 280 36.89 -17.04 23.37
C GLY A 280 37.08 -15.65 22.76
N ARG A 281 36.05 -15.13 22.09
CA ARG A 281 35.94 -13.70 21.77
C ARG A 281 35.54 -12.99 23.06
N SER A 282 36.45 -12.15 23.56
CA SER A 282 36.34 -11.24 24.69
C SER A 282 34.89 -10.78 24.97
N ARG A 283 34.42 -10.95 26.22
CA ARG A 283 33.12 -10.41 26.71
C ARG A 283 32.89 -8.94 26.32
N LYS A 284 33.96 -8.15 26.14
CA LYS A 284 33.87 -6.76 25.68
C LYS A 284 33.36 -6.66 24.24
N LEU A 285 33.77 -7.55 23.34
CA LEU A 285 33.31 -7.58 21.95
C LEU A 285 31.83 -7.97 21.86
N ALA A 286 31.38 -8.90 22.70
CA ALA A 286 29.97 -9.30 22.75
C ALA A 286 29.05 -8.15 23.22
N ILE A 287 29.50 -7.35 24.21
CA ILE A 287 28.80 -6.15 24.67
C ILE A 287 28.81 -5.07 23.58
N TRP A 288 29.95 -4.82 22.93
CA TRP A 288 30.02 -3.85 21.82
C TRP A 288 29.17 -4.25 20.62
N VAL A 289 29.11 -5.55 20.29
CA VAL A 289 28.27 -6.06 19.19
C VAL A 289 26.79 -5.97 19.54
N THR A 290 26.38 -6.27 20.78
CA THR A 290 24.98 -6.10 21.20
C THR A 290 24.56 -4.63 21.24
N VAL A 291 25.41 -3.74 21.75
CA VAL A 291 25.14 -2.28 21.74
C VAL A 291 25.11 -1.74 20.31
N ALA A 292 26.05 -2.14 19.45
CA ALA A 292 26.05 -1.70 18.05
C ALA A 292 24.86 -2.26 17.26
N SER A 293 24.45 -3.50 17.54
CA SER A 293 23.29 -4.13 16.90
C SER A 293 21.98 -3.50 17.34
N THR A 294 21.83 -3.18 18.63
CA THR A 294 20.64 -2.46 19.12
C THR A 294 20.60 -1.02 18.58
N LEU A 295 21.75 -0.33 18.51
CA LEU A 295 21.83 0.99 17.88
C LEU A 295 21.47 0.94 16.40
N PHE A 296 21.94 -0.09 15.68
CA PHE A 296 21.66 -0.28 14.26
C PHE A 296 20.18 -0.59 14.02
N VAL A 297 19.58 -1.48 14.82
CA VAL A 297 18.14 -1.75 14.76
C VAL A 297 17.33 -0.50 15.08
N LEU A 298 17.72 0.29 16.10
CA LEU A 298 17.06 1.56 16.41
C LEU A 298 17.21 2.60 15.30
N LEU A 299 18.36 2.65 14.62
CA LEU A 299 18.57 3.52 13.44
C LEU A 299 17.75 3.06 12.23
N VAL A 300 17.65 1.76 12.00
CA VAL A 300 16.81 1.19 10.92
C VAL A 300 15.34 1.43 11.23
N VAL A 301 14.88 1.17 12.45
CA VAL A 301 13.49 1.44 12.88
C VAL A 301 13.21 2.94 12.83
N SER A 302 14.11 3.80 13.30
CA SER A 302 13.98 5.26 13.20
C SER A 302 13.99 5.71 11.75
N GLY A 303 14.82 5.10 10.89
CA GLY A 303 14.86 5.33 9.45
C GLY A 303 13.57 4.89 8.77
N VAL A 304 13.04 3.71 9.08
CA VAL A 304 11.75 3.20 8.59
C VAL A 304 10.61 4.06 9.11
N VAL A 305 10.59 4.42 10.39
CA VAL A 305 9.59 5.33 10.97
C VAL A 305 9.72 6.72 10.36
N PHE A 306 10.92 7.21 10.09
CA PHE A 306 11.14 8.47 9.37
C PHE A 306 10.68 8.35 7.93
N LEU A 307 10.95 7.26 7.23
CA LEU A 307 10.52 7.01 5.86
C LEU A 307 9.02 6.78 5.76
N VAL A 308 8.38 6.13 6.74
CA VAL A 308 6.94 5.92 6.87
C VAL A 308 6.26 7.22 7.28
N ARG A 309 6.78 7.97 8.26
CA ARG A 309 6.30 9.31 8.61
C ARG A 309 6.51 10.28 7.46
N ARG A 310 7.60 10.17 6.71
CA ARG A 310 7.85 10.91 5.47
C ARG A 310 6.79 10.48 4.46
N ARG A 311 6.65 9.19 4.17
CA ARG A 311 5.65 8.66 3.24
C ARG A 311 4.23 9.09 3.61
N ILE A 312 3.83 9.08 4.88
CA ILE A 312 2.53 9.55 5.38
C ILE A 312 2.43 11.09 5.31
N LYS A 313 3.49 11.82 5.67
CA LYS A 313 3.59 13.30 5.56
C LYS A 313 3.62 13.80 4.11
N TYR A 314 3.94 12.93 3.16
CA TYR A 314 3.94 13.17 1.71
C TYR A 314 2.92 12.28 0.98
N ALA A 315 2.08 11.52 1.69
CA ALA A 315 1.00 10.73 1.10
C ALA A 315 -0.10 11.72 0.78
N GLU A 316 -0.23 12.01 -0.50
CA GLU A 316 -1.30 12.85 -1.02
C GLU A 316 -2.59 12.03 -0.94
N LEU A 317 -3.54 12.50 -0.13
CA LEU A 317 -4.91 11.99 -0.10
C LEU A 317 -5.54 12.26 -1.46
N LEU A 318 -5.52 11.25 -2.34
CA LEU A 318 -6.28 11.25 -3.59
C LEU A 318 -7.72 10.89 -3.24
N GLU A 319 -8.61 11.90 -3.24
CA GLU A 319 -10.06 11.70 -3.15
C GLU A 319 -10.59 11.14 -4.49
N ASP A 320 -11.74 10.46 -4.49
CA ASP A 320 -12.24 9.72 -5.66
C ASP A 320 -12.43 10.60 -6.90
N TRP A 321 -12.78 11.88 -6.74
CA TRP A 321 -12.87 12.86 -7.83
C TRP A 321 -11.49 13.15 -8.48
N GLU A 322 -10.38 13.06 -7.74
CA GLU A 322 -9.03 13.27 -8.30
C GLU A 322 -8.62 12.14 -9.27
N ARG A 323 -9.31 10.99 -9.28
CA ARG A 323 -9.09 9.91 -10.25
C ARG A 323 -9.72 10.19 -11.62
N GLU A 324 -10.81 10.94 -11.65
CA GLU A 324 -11.56 11.27 -12.87
C GLU A 324 -10.98 12.50 -13.58
N TYR A 325 -10.51 13.49 -12.83
CA TYR A 325 -9.99 14.78 -13.35
C TYR A 325 -8.45 14.90 -13.23
N GLY A 326 -7.76 13.78 -12.98
CA GLY A 326 -6.34 13.71 -12.59
C GLY A 326 -5.22 14.17 -13.55
N PRO A 327 -5.39 14.33 -14.89
CA PRO A 327 -4.24 14.64 -15.76
C PRO A 327 -3.69 16.07 -15.66
N HIS A 328 -4.34 16.98 -14.91
CA HIS A 328 -3.93 18.39 -14.80
C HIS A 328 -3.37 18.77 -13.41
N ARG A 329 -2.84 17.82 -12.63
CA ARG A 329 -2.28 18.11 -11.31
C ARG A 329 -0.84 18.64 -11.40
N PHE A 330 -0.61 19.83 -10.86
CA PHE A 330 0.72 20.41 -10.71
C PHE A 330 1.33 20.07 -9.35
N SER A 331 2.65 19.90 -9.31
CA SER A 331 3.34 19.78 -8.02
C SER A 331 3.45 21.15 -7.35
N TYR A 332 3.25 21.21 -6.03
CA TYR A 332 3.44 22.44 -5.27
C TYR A 332 4.84 23.03 -5.47
N LYS A 333 5.86 22.18 -5.62
CA LYS A 333 7.24 22.61 -5.82
C LYS A 333 7.37 23.41 -7.11
N ASP A 334 6.75 22.96 -8.19
CA ASP A 334 6.85 23.64 -9.48
C ASP A 334 6.11 24.99 -9.45
N LEU A 335 4.94 25.05 -8.81
CA LEU A 335 4.20 26.32 -8.65
C LEU A 335 4.92 27.29 -7.70
N PHE A 336 5.55 26.78 -6.64
CA PHE A 336 6.36 27.59 -5.73
C PHE A 336 7.57 28.19 -6.47
N MET A 337 8.26 27.40 -7.29
CA MET A 337 9.36 27.89 -8.12
C MET A 337 8.86 28.88 -9.18
N ALA A 338 7.76 28.56 -9.86
CA ALA A 338 7.16 29.40 -10.90
C ALA A 338 6.80 30.80 -10.39
N THR A 339 6.29 30.90 -9.16
CA THR A 339 5.84 32.15 -8.53
C THR A 339 6.90 32.81 -7.64
N ASN A 340 8.17 32.39 -7.74
CA ASN A 340 9.27 32.85 -6.88
C ASN A 340 8.98 32.76 -5.36
N GLY A 341 8.20 31.76 -4.96
CA GLY A 341 7.76 31.55 -3.58
C GLY A 341 6.55 32.39 -3.16
N PHE A 342 5.64 32.70 -4.09
CA PHE A 342 4.44 33.50 -3.84
C PHE A 342 4.75 34.89 -3.26
N LYS A 343 5.80 35.55 -3.76
CA LYS A 343 6.22 36.88 -3.31
C LYS A 343 5.23 37.94 -3.77
N ASP A 344 5.02 38.98 -2.95
CA ASP A 344 4.10 40.07 -3.25
C ASP A 344 4.46 40.84 -4.54
N LYS A 345 5.72 40.81 -4.98
CA LYS A 345 6.15 41.40 -6.26
C LYS A 345 5.44 40.79 -7.48
N ASP A 346 5.02 39.53 -7.38
CA ASP A 346 4.38 38.77 -8.46
C ASP A 346 2.85 38.67 -8.22
N LEU A 347 2.30 39.42 -7.24
CA LEU A 347 0.87 39.42 -6.93
C LEU A 347 0.08 40.21 -7.99
N LEU A 348 -0.87 39.55 -8.65
CA LEU A 348 -1.74 40.13 -9.66
C LEU A 348 -3.02 40.74 -9.07
N GLY A 349 -3.50 40.16 -7.96
CA GLY A 349 -4.71 40.61 -7.29
C GLY A 349 -5.03 39.83 -6.03
N ILE A 350 -5.90 40.43 -5.21
CA ILE A 350 -6.49 39.82 -4.01
C ILE A 350 -8.01 39.93 -4.19
N GLY A 351 -8.71 38.80 -4.09
CA GLY A 351 -10.17 38.74 -4.14
C GLY A 351 -10.75 37.97 -2.96
N GLY A 352 -12.08 37.88 -2.88
CA GLY A 352 -12.78 37.11 -1.84
C GLY A 352 -12.40 35.61 -1.85
N PHE A 353 -11.91 35.13 -2.99
CA PHE A 353 -11.53 33.74 -3.23
C PHE A 353 -10.02 33.48 -3.09
N GLY A 354 -9.25 34.44 -2.58
CA GLY A 354 -7.82 34.28 -2.29
C GLY A 354 -6.90 35.22 -3.08
N ARG A 355 -5.64 34.82 -3.25
CA ARG A 355 -4.56 35.65 -3.83
C ARG A 355 -4.09 35.06 -5.15
N VAL A 356 -3.94 35.87 -6.19
CA VAL A 356 -3.52 35.42 -7.52
C VAL A 356 -2.12 35.92 -7.81
N TYR A 357 -1.23 35.02 -8.19
CA TYR A 357 0.18 35.31 -8.48
C TYR A 357 0.52 35.01 -9.93
N ARG A 358 1.36 35.83 -10.54
CA ARG A 358 2.01 35.50 -11.80
C ARG A 358 3.11 34.46 -11.57
N GLY A 359 3.24 33.52 -12.48
CA GLY A 359 4.34 32.57 -12.46
C GLY A 359 4.78 32.17 -13.86
N VAL A 360 5.97 31.59 -13.95
CA VAL A 360 6.49 30.98 -15.19
C VAL A 360 6.83 29.53 -14.91
N LEU A 361 6.15 28.61 -15.59
CA LEU A 361 6.33 27.18 -15.36
C LEU A 361 7.77 26.75 -15.75
N PRO A 362 8.55 26.12 -14.86
CA PRO A 362 9.97 25.83 -15.11
C PRO A 362 10.25 24.94 -16.33
N THR A 363 9.35 23.99 -16.63
CA THR A 363 9.57 22.98 -17.68
C THR A 363 9.17 23.47 -19.07
N SER A 364 8.09 24.26 -19.16
CA SER A 364 7.51 24.69 -20.43
C SER A 364 7.76 26.16 -20.75
N ASN A 365 8.26 26.95 -19.78
CA ASN A 365 8.42 28.40 -19.87
C ASN A 365 7.12 29.16 -20.22
N ILE A 366 5.97 28.58 -19.86
CA ILE A 366 4.64 29.18 -20.07
C ILE A 366 4.32 30.09 -18.88
N GLU A 367 3.83 31.30 -19.17
CA GLU A 367 3.33 32.23 -18.16
C GLU A 367 1.94 31.80 -17.68
N VAL A 368 1.78 31.72 -16.37
CA VAL A 368 0.55 31.26 -15.72
C VAL A 368 0.10 32.22 -14.62
N ALA A 369 -1.20 32.22 -14.34
CA ALA A 369 -1.77 32.81 -13.14
C ALA A 369 -2.08 31.69 -12.13
N VAL A 370 -1.50 31.77 -10.94
CA VAL A 370 -1.69 30.81 -9.85
C VAL A 370 -2.57 31.45 -8.77
N LYS A 371 -3.83 31.02 -8.70
CA LYS A 371 -4.80 31.45 -7.68
C LYS A 371 -4.64 30.54 -6.45
N ARG A 372 -4.16 31.12 -5.35
CA ARG A 372 -4.08 30.49 -4.04
C ARG A 372 -5.35 30.80 -3.26
N VAL A 373 -6.22 29.79 -3.15
CA VAL A 373 -7.50 29.90 -2.47
C VAL A 373 -7.28 30.02 -0.97
N SER A 374 -8.00 30.94 -0.32
CA SER A 374 -7.88 31.13 1.13
C SER A 374 -8.40 29.89 1.88
N HIS A 375 -7.62 29.44 2.87
CA HIS A 375 -7.92 28.23 3.65
C HIS A 375 -8.91 28.46 4.81
N ASP A 376 -9.38 29.70 5.03
CA ASP A 376 -10.04 30.11 6.26
C ASP A 376 -11.52 29.66 6.39
N SER A 377 -12.04 28.83 5.49
CA SER A 377 -13.43 28.35 5.59
C SER A 377 -13.73 27.03 4.86
N LYS A 378 -14.81 26.34 5.30
CA LYS A 378 -15.43 25.22 4.55
C LYS A 378 -15.90 25.63 3.15
N GLN A 379 -16.03 26.94 2.89
CA GLN A 379 -16.51 27.50 1.64
C GLN A 379 -15.40 27.51 0.57
N GLY A 380 -14.16 27.85 0.92
CA GLY A 380 -13.04 27.86 -0.03
C GLY A 380 -12.76 26.50 -0.68
N MET A 381 -12.95 25.40 0.06
CA MET A 381 -12.87 24.04 -0.51
C MET A 381 -13.99 23.75 -1.52
N LYS A 382 -15.22 24.18 -1.22
CA LYS A 382 -16.36 23.99 -2.14
C LYS A 382 -16.14 24.75 -3.44
N GLU A 383 -15.59 25.95 -3.38
CA GLU A 383 -15.28 26.78 -4.54
C GLU A 383 -14.13 26.19 -5.35
N PHE A 384 -13.08 25.72 -4.69
CA PHE A 384 -11.97 25.01 -5.34
C PHE A 384 -12.45 23.80 -6.14
N VAL A 385 -13.30 22.96 -5.54
CA VAL A 385 -13.87 21.79 -6.22
C VAL A 385 -14.83 22.22 -7.33
N ALA A 386 -15.70 23.21 -7.08
CA ALA A 386 -16.64 23.71 -8.08
C ALA A 386 -15.90 24.21 -9.32
N GLU A 387 -14.79 24.93 -9.14
CA GLU A 387 -13.99 25.46 -10.24
C GLU A 387 -13.31 24.34 -11.05
N ILE A 388 -12.71 23.34 -10.40
CA ILE A 388 -12.12 22.19 -11.10
C ILE A 388 -13.15 21.41 -11.92
N VAL A 389 -14.32 21.13 -11.33
CA VAL A 389 -15.39 20.36 -11.98
C VAL A 389 -16.06 21.18 -13.10
N SER A 390 -16.25 22.48 -12.90
CA SER A 390 -16.96 23.34 -13.87
C SER A 390 -16.14 23.69 -15.09
N ILE A 391 -14.85 24.01 -14.94
CA ILE A 391 -14.03 24.54 -16.05
C ILE A 391 -12.88 23.62 -16.47
N GLY A 392 -12.60 22.54 -15.74
CA GLY A 392 -11.46 21.66 -16.02
C GLY A 392 -11.47 21.05 -17.42
N GLN A 393 -12.65 20.88 -18.04
CA GLN A 393 -12.79 20.35 -19.40
C GLN A 393 -13.30 21.39 -20.41
N LEU A 394 -13.69 22.58 -19.96
CA LEU A 394 -14.18 23.63 -20.84
C LEU A 394 -13.03 24.22 -21.65
N ARG A 395 -13.27 24.42 -22.95
CA ARG A 395 -12.33 25.06 -23.86
C ARG A 395 -13.07 26.01 -24.78
N HIS A 396 -12.96 27.30 -24.50
CA HIS A 396 -13.57 28.35 -25.32
C HIS A 396 -12.71 29.61 -25.30
N ARG A 397 -12.57 30.29 -26.45
CA ARG A 397 -11.71 31.47 -26.61
C ARG A 397 -12.07 32.64 -25.67
N ASN A 398 -13.33 32.71 -25.24
CA ASN A 398 -13.86 33.74 -24.34
C ASN A 398 -14.11 33.24 -22.90
N VAL A 399 -13.49 32.11 -22.53
CA VAL A 399 -13.48 31.57 -21.17
C VAL A 399 -12.02 31.41 -20.75
N VAL A 400 -11.68 31.79 -19.53
CA VAL A 400 -10.30 31.70 -19.02
C VAL A 400 -9.94 30.22 -18.83
N GLN A 401 -8.90 29.72 -19.50
CA GLN A 401 -8.57 28.30 -19.44
C GLN A 401 -7.97 27.92 -18.08
N LEU A 402 -8.60 26.96 -17.40
CA LEU A 402 -7.94 26.24 -16.29
C LEU A 402 -6.94 25.25 -16.89
N LEU A 403 -5.67 25.43 -16.57
CA LEU A 403 -4.57 24.55 -16.96
C LEU A 403 -4.39 23.39 -15.99
N GLY A 404 -4.79 23.59 -14.74
CA GLY A 404 -4.72 22.56 -13.73
C GLY A 404 -4.80 23.07 -12.29
N TYR A 405 -4.46 22.20 -11.36
CA TYR A 405 -4.59 22.47 -9.93
C TYR A 405 -3.48 21.82 -9.10
N CYS A 406 -3.27 22.31 -7.88
CA CYS A 406 -2.43 21.68 -6.88
C CYS A 406 -3.12 21.71 -5.53
N ARG A 407 -3.19 20.55 -4.87
CA ARG A 407 -3.73 20.40 -3.52
C ARG A 407 -2.68 19.76 -2.61
N ARG A 408 -2.27 20.46 -1.54
CA ARG A 408 -1.26 19.94 -0.60
C ARG A 408 -1.36 20.58 0.79
N LYS A 409 -1.66 19.79 1.82
CA LYS A 409 -1.59 20.23 3.25
C LYS A 409 -2.31 21.56 3.55
N GLY A 410 -3.52 21.73 3.01
CA GLY A 410 -4.29 22.98 3.14
C GLY A 410 -3.99 24.03 2.07
N GLU A 411 -2.98 23.82 1.23
CA GLU A 411 -2.75 24.63 0.03
C GLU A 411 -3.71 24.17 -1.07
N LEU A 412 -4.53 25.10 -1.54
CA LEU A 412 -5.47 24.94 -2.66
C LEU A 412 -5.08 25.95 -3.74
N LEU A 413 -4.52 25.45 -4.84
CA LEU A 413 -3.95 26.25 -5.91
C LEU A 413 -4.62 25.89 -7.24
N LEU A 414 -5.09 26.88 -7.96
CA LEU A 414 -5.63 26.75 -9.31
C LEU A 414 -4.69 27.48 -10.28
N VAL A 415 -4.44 26.88 -11.44
CA VAL A 415 -3.47 27.35 -12.43
C VAL A 415 -4.20 27.67 -13.73
N TYR A 416 -4.11 28.92 -14.18
CA TYR A 416 -4.76 29.41 -15.40
C TYR A 416 -3.74 29.99 -16.37
N ASP A 417 -4.19 30.19 -17.61
CA ASP A 417 -3.52 31.09 -18.55
C ASP A 417 -3.34 32.48 -17.93
N TYR A 418 -2.16 33.06 -18.11
CA TYR A 418 -1.89 34.43 -17.67
C TYR A 418 -2.56 35.45 -18.60
N MET A 419 -3.32 36.39 -18.00
CA MET A 419 -4.00 37.47 -18.69
C MET A 419 -3.24 38.80 -18.47
N PRO A 420 -2.46 39.28 -19.45
CA PRO A 420 -1.52 40.38 -19.24
C PRO A 420 -2.21 41.73 -19.00
N ASN A 421 -3.43 41.89 -19.51
CA ASN A 421 -4.18 43.14 -19.40
C ASN A 421 -5.12 43.19 -18.18
N ALA A 422 -5.03 42.26 -17.22
CA ALA A 422 -5.86 42.24 -16.01
C ALA A 422 -7.38 42.24 -16.29
N SER A 423 -8.20 42.66 -15.32
CA SER A 423 -9.67 42.64 -15.41
C SER A 423 -10.24 43.91 -16.07
N LEU A 424 -11.40 43.77 -16.71
CA LEU A 424 -12.10 44.84 -17.43
C LEU A 424 -12.49 46.01 -16.51
N ASP A 425 -12.87 45.72 -15.27
CA ASP A 425 -13.28 46.73 -14.30
C ASP A 425 -12.18 47.77 -14.02
N LYS A 426 -10.90 47.41 -14.17
CA LYS A 426 -9.78 48.34 -14.06
C LYS A 426 -9.80 49.40 -15.15
N PHE A 427 -10.13 49.04 -16.39
CA PHE A 427 -10.25 50.00 -17.48
C PHE A 427 -11.54 50.83 -17.37
N LEU A 428 -12.60 50.25 -16.82
CA LEU A 428 -13.86 50.94 -16.64
C LEU A 428 -13.82 51.94 -15.47
N HIS A 429 -13.14 51.63 -14.36
CA HIS A 429 -13.32 52.39 -13.12
C HIS A 429 -12.04 52.99 -12.53
N GLU A 430 -10.84 52.47 -12.85
CA GLU A 430 -9.60 53.02 -12.29
C GLU A 430 -9.17 54.31 -13.00
N ARG A 431 -8.78 55.30 -12.21
CA ARG A 431 -8.23 56.56 -12.72
C ARG A 431 -6.80 56.35 -13.20
N GLY A 432 -6.49 56.83 -14.41
CA GLY A 432 -5.14 56.76 -14.99
C GLY A 432 -4.93 55.61 -15.98
N LYS A 433 -5.90 54.70 -16.13
CA LYS A 433 -5.94 53.75 -17.26
C LYS A 433 -6.53 54.45 -18.50
N PRO A 434 -6.00 54.18 -19.71
CA PRO A 434 -6.62 54.66 -20.93
C PRO A 434 -8.03 54.09 -21.05
N ALA A 435 -8.98 54.92 -21.49
CA ALA A 435 -10.34 54.48 -21.74
C ALA A 435 -10.36 53.49 -22.91
N LEU A 436 -11.16 52.43 -22.78
CA LEU A 436 -11.42 51.53 -23.91
C LEU A 436 -12.28 52.26 -24.95
N THR A 437 -11.87 52.14 -26.21
CA THR A 437 -12.68 52.53 -27.37
C THR A 437 -13.98 51.75 -27.40
N TRP A 438 -14.98 52.27 -28.11
CA TRP A 438 -16.25 51.56 -28.26
C TRP A 438 -16.06 50.20 -28.93
N ASP A 439 -15.27 50.10 -30.00
CA ASP A 439 -15.03 48.83 -30.70
C ASP A 439 -14.46 47.75 -29.78
N GLN A 440 -13.56 48.13 -28.87
CA GLN A 440 -13.03 47.22 -27.86
C GLN A 440 -14.13 46.76 -26.90
N ARG A 441 -14.95 47.69 -26.39
CA ARG A 441 -16.06 47.38 -25.48
C ARG A 441 -17.08 46.45 -26.15
N PHE A 442 -17.47 46.75 -27.38
CA PHE A 442 -18.43 45.95 -28.14
C PHE A 442 -17.88 44.54 -28.44
N ARG A 443 -16.60 44.42 -28.78
CA ARG A 443 -15.92 43.12 -28.93
C ARG A 443 -15.91 42.32 -27.63
N ILE A 444 -15.63 42.96 -26.50
CA ILE A 444 -15.64 42.31 -25.18
C ILE A 444 -17.05 41.84 -24.82
N ILE A 445 -18.07 42.66 -25.06
CA ILE A 445 -19.48 42.32 -24.89
C ILE A 445 -19.82 41.03 -25.67
N LYS A 446 -19.52 41.02 -26.97
CA LYS A 446 -19.76 39.84 -27.83
C LYS A 446 -18.97 38.62 -27.39
N GLY A 447 -17.73 38.82 -26.95
CA GLY A 447 -16.90 37.76 -26.40
C GLY A 447 -17.53 37.10 -25.17
N VAL A 448 -17.96 37.90 -24.20
CA VAL A 448 -18.60 37.39 -22.98
C VAL A 448 -19.92 36.69 -23.30
N ALA A 449 -20.76 37.24 -24.19
CA ALA A 449 -21.96 36.54 -24.65
C ALA A 449 -21.65 35.21 -25.33
N SER A 450 -20.62 35.15 -26.19
CA SER A 450 -20.18 33.92 -26.84
C SER A 450 -19.70 32.88 -25.82
N GLY A 451 -18.99 33.30 -24.77
CA GLY A 451 -18.59 32.42 -23.68
C GLY A 451 -19.80 31.88 -22.89
N LEU A 452 -20.76 32.74 -22.56
CA LEU A 452 -21.98 32.33 -21.86
C LEU A 452 -22.88 31.43 -22.68
N LEU A 453 -23.03 31.68 -23.99
CA LEU A 453 -23.73 30.78 -24.90
C LEU A 453 -23.14 29.38 -24.87
N TYR A 454 -21.81 29.28 -24.94
CA TYR A 454 -21.11 28.01 -24.83
C TYR A 454 -21.40 27.29 -23.51
N LEU A 455 -21.38 28.02 -22.39
CA LEU A 455 -21.66 27.46 -21.05
C LEU A 455 -23.12 27.00 -20.89
N HIS A 456 -24.07 27.71 -21.49
CA HIS A 456 -25.50 27.47 -21.29
C HIS A 456 -26.09 26.44 -22.25
N GLU A 457 -25.55 26.34 -23.48
CA GLU A 457 -26.21 25.61 -24.57
C GLU A 457 -25.29 24.67 -25.35
N ASP A 458 -24.01 25.02 -25.58
CA ASP A 458 -23.16 24.27 -26.52
C ASP A 458 -22.22 23.24 -25.83
N TRP A 459 -22.12 23.24 -24.50
CA TRP A 459 -21.34 22.24 -23.74
C TRP A 459 -22.20 21.02 -23.36
N GLU A 460 -21.57 19.90 -22.93
CA GLU A 460 -22.26 18.66 -22.54
C GLU A 460 -23.24 18.85 -21.36
N GLN A 461 -22.91 19.76 -20.45
CA GLN A 461 -23.73 20.13 -19.29
C GLN A 461 -23.98 21.63 -19.26
N VAL A 462 -25.12 22.03 -18.70
CA VAL A 462 -25.43 23.45 -18.48
C VAL A 462 -24.59 23.95 -17.30
N VAL A 463 -23.72 24.92 -17.57
CA VAL A 463 -22.89 25.58 -16.55
C VAL A 463 -23.46 26.95 -16.23
N ILE A 464 -23.95 27.13 -15.00
CA ILE A 464 -24.43 28.42 -14.50
C ILE A 464 -23.27 29.09 -13.74
N HIS A 465 -22.83 30.26 -14.20
CA HIS A 465 -21.65 30.97 -13.71
C HIS A 465 -21.89 31.63 -12.34
N ARG A 466 -23.04 32.30 -12.17
CA ARG A 466 -23.53 32.94 -10.93
C ARG A 466 -22.77 34.18 -10.43
N ASP A 467 -21.64 34.53 -11.03
CA ASP A 467 -20.89 35.76 -10.68
C ASP A 467 -20.35 36.51 -11.93
N ILE A 468 -21.23 36.78 -12.89
CA ILE A 468 -20.88 37.55 -14.09
C ILE A 468 -20.80 39.04 -13.72
N LYS A 469 -19.64 39.66 -13.93
CA LYS A 469 -19.35 41.08 -13.64
C LYS A 469 -18.04 41.51 -14.31
N ALA A 470 -17.81 42.82 -14.50
CA ALA A 470 -16.58 43.28 -15.17
C ALA A 470 -15.28 42.87 -14.46
N SER A 471 -15.26 42.69 -13.13
CA SER A 471 -14.03 42.27 -12.44
C SER A 471 -13.69 40.79 -12.66
N ASN A 472 -14.64 39.99 -13.14
CA ASN A 472 -14.44 38.58 -13.50
C ASN A 472 -14.22 38.39 -15.02
N VAL A 473 -14.23 39.47 -15.80
CA VAL A 473 -13.85 39.46 -17.22
C VAL A 473 -12.39 39.89 -17.34
N LEU A 474 -11.51 38.95 -17.66
CA LEU A 474 -10.09 39.21 -17.88
C LEU A 474 -9.80 39.53 -19.34
N LEU A 475 -8.76 40.32 -19.58
CA LEU A 475 -8.36 40.75 -20.91
C LEU A 475 -7.05 40.07 -21.31
N ASP A 476 -7.08 39.38 -22.46
CA ASP A 476 -5.89 38.77 -23.04
C ASP A 476 -4.99 39.81 -23.74
N SER A 477 -3.87 39.36 -24.34
CA SER A 477 -2.90 40.24 -25.01
C SER A 477 -3.48 41.06 -26.16
N GLU A 478 -4.59 40.61 -26.75
CA GLU A 478 -5.26 41.26 -27.87
C GLU A 478 -6.47 42.11 -27.43
N MET A 479 -6.63 42.31 -26.11
CA MET A 479 -7.77 43.01 -25.49
C MET A 479 -9.11 42.31 -25.70
N ASN A 480 -9.11 40.99 -25.93
CA ASN A 480 -10.35 40.22 -25.97
C ASN A 480 -10.81 39.86 -24.55
N GLY A 481 -12.12 39.93 -24.32
CA GLY A 481 -12.73 39.55 -23.04
C GLY A 481 -12.83 38.04 -22.85
N ARG A 482 -12.37 37.55 -21.71
CA ARG A 482 -12.50 36.16 -21.27
C ARG A 482 -13.14 36.09 -19.89
N LEU A 483 -14.24 35.36 -19.79
CA LEU A 483 -14.94 35.16 -18.52
C LEU A 483 -14.14 34.18 -17.64
N GLY A 484 -13.87 34.59 -16.41
CA GLY A 484 -13.16 33.80 -15.41
C GLY A 484 -13.90 33.77 -14.07
N ASP A 485 -13.27 33.12 -13.09
CA ASP A 485 -13.76 32.94 -11.71
C ASP A 485 -15.05 32.11 -11.58
N PHE A 486 -14.88 30.79 -11.65
CA PHE A 486 -15.97 29.82 -11.63
C PHE A 486 -16.20 29.22 -10.23
N GLY A 487 -15.68 29.87 -9.18
CA GLY A 487 -15.78 29.36 -7.80
C GLY A 487 -17.23 29.18 -7.32
N LEU A 488 -18.17 29.97 -7.85
CA LEU A 488 -19.58 29.88 -7.50
C LEU A 488 -20.41 29.03 -8.48
N ALA A 489 -19.80 28.52 -9.54
CA ALA A 489 -20.48 27.88 -10.66
C ALA A 489 -21.15 26.55 -10.28
N ARG A 490 -22.13 26.15 -11.09
CA ARG A 490 -22.92 24.92 -10.91
C ARG A 490 -23.16 24.24 -12.26
N LEU A 491 -23.01 22.92 -12.28
CA LEU A 491 -23.29 22.08 -13.45
C LEU A 491 -24.63 21.38 -13.28
N TYR A 492 -25.38 21.31 -14.37
CA TYR A 492 -26.68 20.66 -14.46
C TYR A 492 -26.77 19.85 -15.75
N GLU A 493 -27.47 18.71 -15.71
CA GLU A 493 -27.87 18.02 -16.94
C GLU A 493 -28.89 18.86 -17.71
N HIS A 494 -28.83 18.79 -19.03
CA HIS A 494 -29.81 19.45 -19.91
C HIS A 494 -31.23 18.97 -19.58
N GLY A 495 -32.14 19.92 -19.33
CA GLY A 495 -33.53 19.64 -18.97
C GLY A 495 -33.78 19.31 -17.48
N SER A 496 -32.75 19.31 -16.64
CA SER A 496 -32.92 19.09 -15.20
C SER A 496 -33.61 20.26 -14.49
N VAL A 497 -34.30 19.96 -13.38
CA VAL A 497 -34.98 20.99 -12.56
C VAL A 497 -33.96 21.68 -11.64
N PRO A 498 -33.86 23.02 -11.66
CA PRO A 498 -32.95 23.76 -10.78
C PRO A 498 -33.24 23.52 -9.29
N GLN A 499 -32.20 23.10 -8.57
CA GLN A 499 -32.26 22.88 -7.13
C GLN A 499 -32.04 24.18 -6.36
N THR A 500 -32.64 24.30 -5.17
CA THR A 500 -32.42 25.44 -4.27
C THR A 500 -30.98 25.42 -3.75
N THR A 501 -30.31 26.57 -3.84
CA THR A 501 -28.93 26.76 -3.38
C THR A 501 -28.82 28.00 -2.49
N HIS A 502 -27.70 28.16 -1.79
CA HIS A 502 -27.41 29.43 -1.11
C HIS A 502 -27.34 30.57 -2.12
N VAL A 503 -28.00 31.68 -1.80
CA VAL A 503 -27.90 32.92 -2.57
C VAL A 503 -26.49 33.47 -2.41
N VAL A 504 -25.76 33.52 -3.53
CA VAL A 504 -24.39 34.04 -3.62
C VAL A 504 -24.27 34.80 -4.95
N GLY A 505 -23.34 35.76 -5.00
CA GLY A 505 -23.13 36.64 -6.14
C GLY A 505 -22.82 38.07 -5.68
N THR A 506 -22.57 38.96 -6.63
CA THR A 506 -22.25 40.35 -6.32
C THR A 506 -23.52 41.22 -6.37
N MET A 507 -23.72 42.02 -5.33
CA MET A 507 -24.84 42.98 -5.28
C MET A 507 -24.87 43.87 -6.52
N GLY A 508 -26.06 44.06 -7.10
CA GLY A 508 -26.27 44.76 -8.37
C GLY A 508 -26.29 43.84 -9.60
N TYR A 509 -25.81 42.59 -9.48
CA TYR A 509 -25.86 41.57 -10.53
C TYR A 509 -26.80 40.40 -10.18
N ILE A 510 -27.25 40.30 -8.92
CA ILE A 510 -28.14 39.23 -8.46
C ILE A 510 -29.55 39.45 -9.01
N ALA A 511 -30.06 38.45 -9.73
CA ALA A 511 -31.43 38.46 -10.23
C ALA A 511 -32.45 38.39 -9.08
N PRO A 512 -33.60 39.08 -9.17
CA PRO A 512 -34.56 39.16 -8.07
C PRO A 512 -35.15 37.79 -7.67
N GLU A 513 -35.39 36.90 -8.64
CA GLU A 513 -35.88 35.55 -8.35
C GLU A 513 -34.83 34.66 -7.68
N LEU A 514 -33.53 34.93 -7.90
CA LEU A 514 -32.46 34.20 -7.22
C LEU A 514 -32.44 34.58 -5.74
N ALA A 515 -32.55 35.88 -5.42
CA ALA A 515 -32.68 36.36 -4.04
C ALA A 515 -33.91 35.75 -3.33
N ARG A 516 -35.04 35.66 -4.03
CA ARG A 516 -36.30 35.12 -3.46
C ARG A 516 -36.34 33.60 -3.30
N THR A 517 -35.81 32.86 -4.28
CA THR A 517 -36.01 31.40 -4.35
C THR A 517 -34.76 30.57 -4.09
N GLY A 518 -33.57 31.19 -4.14
CA GLY A 518 -32.28 30.49 -4.09
C GLY A 518 -31.99 29.62 -5.32
N LYS A 519 -32.83 29.63 -6.35
CA LYS A 519 -32.67 28.80 -7.55
C LYS A 519 -31.90 29.56 -8.64
N ALA A 520 -30.66 29.13 -8.87
CA ALA A 520 -29.85 29.64 -9.97
C ALA A 520 -30.28 28.98 -11.30
N THR A 521 -30.41 29.77 -12.36
CA THR A 521 -30.79 29.31 -13.71
C THR A 521 -29.96 30.04 -14.77
N THR A 522 -29.98 29.58 -16.02
CA THR A 522 -29.38 30.34 -17.14
C THR A 522 -29.95 31.76 -17.22
N ALA A 523 -31.25 31.94 -16.92
CA ALA A 523 -31.87 33.26 -16.86
C ALA A 523 -31.30 34.16 -15.75
N THR A 524 -30.80 33.61 -14.64
CA THR A 524 -30.13 34.41 -13.60
C THR A 524 -28.78 34.94 -14.08
N ASP A 525 -28.05 34.16 -14.89
CA ASP A 525 -26.82 34.62 -15.55
C ASP A 525 -27.12 35.67 -16.62
N VAL A 526 -28.21 35.53 -17.38
CA VAL A 526 -28.66 36.54 -18.36
C VAL A 526 -28.94 37.89 -17.68
N PHE A 527 -29.54 37.89 -16.49
CA PHE A 527 -29.76 39.12 -15.73
C PHE A 527 -28.44 39.80 -15.35
N ALA A 528 -27.48 39.03 -14.84
CA ALA A 528 -26.14 39.52 -14.49
C ALA A 528 -25.39 40.04 -15.73
N TYR A 529 -25.53 39.36 -16.86
CA TYR A 529 -25.03 39.83 -18.15
C TYR A 529 -25.68 41.16 -18.59
N GLY A 530 -26.98 41.34 -18.35
CA GLY A 530 -27.66 42.62 -18.58
C GLY A 530 -27.06 43.77 -17.76
N ALA A 531 -26.81 43.54 -16.46
CA ALA A 531 -26.14 44.52 -15.61
C ALA A 531 -24.70 44.81 -16.09
N PHE A 532 -23.99 43.79 -16.56
CA PHE A 532 -22.66 43.91 -17.17
C PHE A 532 -22.68 44.75 -18.47
N LEU A 533 -23.67 44.56 -19.35
CA LEU A 533 -23.83 45.39 -20.56
C LEU A 533 -23.94 46.88 -20.19
N LEU A 534 -24.78 47.19 -19.20
CA LEU A 534 -24.97 48.56 -18.73
C LEU A 534 -23.70 49.11 -18.06
N GLU A 535 -22.99 48.30 -17.27
CA GLU A 535 -21.71 48.71 -16.67
C GLU A 535 -20.68 49.08 -17.75
N VAL A 536 -20.56 48.27 -18.81
CA VAL A 536 -19.61 48.50 -19.91
C VAL A 536 -20.00 49.72 -20.74
N ALA A 537 -21.29 49.91 -21.05
CA ALA A 537 -21.77 51.04 -21.84
C ALA A 537 -21.68 52.38 -21.07
N CYS A 538 -22.08 52.37 -19.79
CA CYS A 538 -22.15 53.56 -18.96
C CYS A 538 -20.81 53.89 -18.27
N GLY A 539 -19.88 52.93 -18.17
CA GLY A 539 -18.64 53.10 -17.42
C GLY A 539 -18.87 53.33 -15.93
N ARG A 540 -19.95 52.77 -15.38
CA ARG A 540 -20.39 52.96 -13.99
C ARG A 540 -20.68 51.62 -13.34
N ARG A 541 -20.38 51.47 -12.06
CA ARG A 541 -20.69 50.23 -11.32
C ARG A 541 -22.21 50.11 -11.15
N PRO A 542 -22.77 48.88 -11.15
CA PRO A 542 -24.22 48.71 -10.96
C PRO A 542 -24.77 49.28 -9.65
N ILE A 543 -23.93 49.31 -8.60
CA ILE A 543 -24.19 49.96 -7.31
C ILE A 543 -22.94 50.76 -6.93
N GLU A 544 -23.10 52.04 -6.59
CA GLU A 544 -22.02 52.92 -6.12
C GLU A 544 -22.20 53.30 -4.63
N SER A 545 -21.18 53.07 -3.81
CA SER A 545 -21.23 53.26 -2.34
C SER A 545 -21.40 54.71 -1.87
N LYS A 546 -21.29 55.70 -2.76
CA LYS A 546 -21.41 57.14 -2.42
C LYS A 546 -22.81 57.69 -2.71
N SER A 547 -23.66 56.89 -3.33
CA SER A 547 -25.00 57.23 -3.79
C SER A 547 -25.84 55.96 -3.64
N GLU A 548 -26.11 55.53 -2.40
CA GLU A 548 -26.87 54.33 -2.04
C GLU A 548 -28.32 54.29 -2.60
N GLN A 549 -28.72 55.30 -3.39
CA GLN A 549 -30.07 55.47 -3.91
C GLN A 549 -30.20 55.22 -5.43
N MET A 550 -29.11 54.96 -6.17
CA MET A 550 -29.20 54.80 -7.63
C MET A 550 -28.61 53.47 -8.12
N VAL A 551 -29.49 52.51 -8.42
CA VAL A 551 -29.15 51.26 -9.11
C VAL A 551 -29.06 51.55 -10.62
N LEU A 552 -27.96 51.16 -11.25
CA LEU A 552 -27.66 51.52 -12.65
C LEU A 552 -28.78 51.17 -13.64
N VAL A 553 -29.38 49.99 -13.48
CA VAL A 553 -30.52 49.54 -14.31
C VAL A 553 -31.68 50.54 -14.28
N TYR A 554 -31.97 51.10 -13.10
CA TYR A 554 -33.06 52.08 -12.93
C TYR A 554 -32.73 53.41 -13.60
N TRP A 555 -31.50 53.89 -13.40
CA TRP A 555 -31.06 55.13 -14.02
C TRP A 555 -31.10 55.05 -15.55
N VAL A 556 -30.67 53.93 -16.13
CA VAL A 556 -30.76 53.72 -17.59
C VAL A 556 -32.22 53.63 -18.03
N LEU A 557 -33.07 52.90 -17.29
CA LEU A 557 -34.50 52.79 -17.58
C LEU A 557 -35.22 54.16 -17.54
N GLU A 558 -34.92 55.01 -16.56
CA GLU A 558 -35.50 56.35 -16.46
C GLU A 558 -35.10 57.25 -17.62
N ASN A 559 -33.83 57.21 -18.03
CA ASN A 559 -33.37 57.94 -19.19
C ASN A 559 -33.99 57.40 -20.48
N TRP A 560 -34.17 56.09 -20.59
CA TRP A 560 -34.85 55.50 -21.73
C TRP A 560 -36.31 55.94 -21.82
N LYS A 561 -37.04 55.98 -20.69
CA LYS A 561 -38.40 56.54 -20.61
C LYS A 561 -38.48 58.01 -21.03
N LYS A 562 -37.44 58.79 -20.75
CA LYS A 562 -37.32 60.21 -21.13
C LYS A 562 -36.87 60.43 -22.58
N GLY A 563 -36.54 59.35 -23.32
CA GLY A 563 -35.96 59.43 -24.67
C GLY A 563 -34.49 59.87 -24.69
N THR A 564 -33.81 59.85 -23.54
CA THR A 564 -32.42 60.32 -23.35
C THR A 564 -31.47 59.17 -23.02
N VAL A 565 -31.73 57.95 -23.50
CA VAL A 565 -30.94 56.75 -23.14
C VAL A 565 -29.45 56.92 -23.44
N LEU A 566 -29.09 57.59 -24.54
CA LEU A 566 -27.70 57.85 -24.92
C LEU A 566 -26.97 58.81 -23.96
N ALA A 567 -27.68 59.59 -23.15
CA ALA A 567 -27.07 60.42 -22.12
C ALA A 567 -26.46 59.59 -20.96
N THR A 568 -26.73 58.28 -20.94
CA THR A 568 -26.19 57.37 -19.93
C THR A 568 -24.83 56.77 -20.28
N CYS A 569 -24.39 56.95 -21.52
CA CYS A 569 -23.11 56.43 -22.01
C CYS A 569 -21.93 56.99 -21.23
N ASP A 570 -20.84 56.22 -21.17
CA ASP A 570 -19.60 56.64 -20.52
C ASP A 570 -19.06 57.93 -21.15
N PRO A 571 -18.96 59.03 -20.37
CA PRO A 571 -18.46 60.32 -20.89
C PRO A 571 -17.03 60.24 -21.46
N ARG A 572 -16.24 59.24 -21.05
CA ARG A 572 -14.88 59.04 -21.57
C ARG A 572 -14.84 58.55 -23.02
N LEU A 573 -15.96 58.06 -23.57
CA LEU A 573 -16.07 57.72 -24.97
C LEU A 573 -16.22 58.95 -25.88
N GLN A 574 -16.50 60.13 -25.33
CA GLN A 574 -16.58 61.41 -26.08
C GLN A 574 -17.49 61.35 -27.33
N GLU A 575 -18.57 60.56 -27.27
CA GLU A 575 -19.48 60.31 -28.40
C GLU A 575 -18.85 59.60 -29.61
N GLU A 576 -17.66 59.02 -29.46
CA GLU A 576 -16.98 58.20 -30.46
C GLU A 576 -17.52 56.75 -30.45
N PHE A 577 -18.79 56.58 -30.82
CA PHE A 577 -19.44 55.27 -30.97
C PHE A 577 -20.55 55.29 -32.03
N PRO A 578 -20.82 54.17 -32.73
CA PRO A 578 -22.01 54.02 -33.55
C PRO A 578 -23.26 54.06 -32.67
N VAL A 579 -24.11 55.07 -32.90
CA VAL A 579 -25.34 55.31 -32.09
C VAL A 579 -26.24 54.08 -32.04
N ALA A 580 -26.42 53.39 -33.18
CA ALA A 580 -27.27 52.21 -33.26
C ALA A 580 -26.76 51.04 -32.39
N GLU A 581 -25.44 50.82 -32.32
CA GLU A 581 -24.85 49.77 -31.48
C GLU A 581 -24.94 50.11 -30.00
N MET A 582 -24.67 51.37 -29.64
CA MET A 582 -24.78 51.83 -28.25
C MET A 582 -26.22 51.74 -27.74
N GLU A 583 -27.18 52.20 -28.54
CA GLU A 583 -28.60 52.12 -28.21
C GLU A 583 -29.07 50.67 -28.10
N LEU A 584 -28.61 49.79 -29.01
CA LEU A 584 -28.85 48.35 -28.93
C LEU A 584 -28.32 47.77 -27.61
N VAL A 585 -27.07 48.04 -27.25
CA VAL A 585 -26.45 47.52 -26.00
C VAL A 585 -27.21 47.99 -24.77
N LEU A 586 -27.60 49.25 -24.69
CA LEU A 586 -28.35 49.80 -23.56
C LEU A 586 -29.75 49.16 -23.45
N LYS A 587 -30.48 49.04 -24.57
CA LYS A 587 -31.81 48.40 -24.60
C LYS A 587 -31.73 46.90 -24.32
N LEU A 588 -30.74 46.22 -24.86
CA LEU A 588 -30.49 44.80 -24.60
C LEU A 588 -30.10 44.57 -23.15
N GLY A 589 -29.31 45.47 -22.54
CA GLY A 589 -29.03 45.47 -21.10
C GLY A 589 -30.31 45.51 -20.27
N LEU A 590 -31.23 46.42 -20.59
CA LEU A 590 -32.54 46.50 -19.94
C LEU A 590 -33.40 45.24 -20.14
N LEU A 591 -33.39 44.66 -21.35
CA LEU A 591 -34.13 43.43 -21.65
C LEU A 591 -33.59 42.21 -20.91
N CYS A 592 -32.26 42.04 -20.88
CA CYS A 592 -31.59 40.99 -20.13
C CYS A 592 -31.82 41.16 -18.62
N SER A 593 -31.85 42.40 -18.11
CA SER A 593 -32.15 42.72 -16.71
C SER A 593 -33.65 42.78 -16.39
N HIS A 594 -34.52 42.22 -17.23
CA HIS A 594 -35.95 42.17 -16.95
C HIS A 594 -36.24 41.40 -15.63
N PRO A 595 -37.15 41.85 -14.74
CA PRO A 595 -37.39 41.19 -13.45
C PRO A 595 -38.01 39.80 -13.59
N MET A 596 -38.84 39.58 -14.62
CA MET A 596 -39.37 38.25 -14.93
C MET A 596 -38.36 37.44 -15.77
N PRO A 597 -37.94 36.24 -15.31
CA PRO A 597 -36.99 35.40 -16.04
C PRO A 597 -37.46 35.00 -17.45
N ALA A 598 -38.77 34.71 -17.60
CA ALA A 598 -39.35 34.25 -18.86
C ALA A 598 -39.38 35.31 -19.97
N ALA A 599 -39.19 36.58 -19.62
CA ALA A 599 -39.11 37.67 -20.59
C ALA A 599 -37.67 37.96 -21.05
N ARG A 600 -36.66 37.37 -20.39
CA ARG A 600 -35.26 37.53 -20.77
C ARG A 600 -34.94 36.64 -21.97
N PRO A 601 -34.14 37.11 -22.93
CA PRO A 601 -33.70 36.31 -24.06
C PRO A 601 -32.72 35.20 -23.61
N GLY A 602 -32.68 34.10 -24.34
CA GLY A 602 -31.58 33.13 -24.22
C GLY A 602 -30.28 33.70 -24.79
N MET A 603 -29.13 33.16 -24.39
CA MET A 603 -27.83 33.69 -24.85
C MET A 603 -27.63 33.55 -26.37
N ARG A 604 -28.27 32.58 -27.03
CA ARG A 604 -28.29 32.47 -28.49
C ARG A 604 -28.99 33.66 -29.16
N GLN A 605 -30.13 34.08 -28.62
CA GLN A 605 -30.85 35.27 -29.11
C GLN A 605 -30.05 36.55 -28.85
N VAL A 606 -29.42 36.66 -27.67
CA VAL A 606 -28.50 37.76 -27.34
C VAL A 606 -27.40 37.89 -28.40
N MET A 607 -26.77 36.77 -28.78
CA MET A 607 -25.76 36.76 -29.85
C MET A 607 -26.34 37.21 -31.18
N GLN A 608 -27.49 36.68 -31.59
CA GLN A 608 -28.15 37.09 -32.84
C GLN A 608 -28.46 38.60 -32.91
N PHE A 609 -28.86 39.22 -31.79
CA PHE A 609 -29.05 40.66 -31.73
C PHE A 609 -27.72 41.43 -31.87
N LEU A 610 -26.66 40.98 -31.20
CA LEU A 610 -25.33 41.62 -31.23
C LEU A 610 -24.59 41.41 -32.57
N ASP A 611 -24.91 40.35 -33.30
CA ASP A 611 -24.39 40.08 -34.65
C ASP A 611 -25.19 40.79 -35.75
N GLY A 612 -26.40 41.26 -35.43
CA GLY A 612 -27.32 41.86 -36.41
C GLY A 612 -28.09 40.82 -37.23
N ASP A 613 -28.02 39.54 -36.86
CA ASP A 613 -28.69 38.42 -37.53
C ASP A 613 -30.20 38.35 -37.22
N ALA A 614 -30.63 38.99 -36.13
CA ALA A 614 -32.03 39.13 -35.76
C ALA A 614 -32.39 40.58 -35.44
N ALA A 615 -33.59 40.99 -35.85
CA ALA A 615 -34.13 42.30 -35.48
C ALA A 615 -34.39 42.36 -33.97
N PHE A 616 -33.87 43.39 -33.32
CA PHE A 616 -34.15 43.65 -31.91
C PHE A 616 -35.64 43.97 -31.73
N PRO A 617 -36.34 43.36 -30.75
CA PRO A 617 -37.77 43.58 -30.58
C PRO A 617 -38.06 45.04 -30.20
N GLU A 618 -39.19 45.59 -30.68
CA GLU A 618 -39.67 46.88 -30.21
C GLU A 618 -40.12 46.78 -28.76
N LEU A 619 -39.24 47.20 -27.84
CA LEU A 619 -39.55 47.26 -26.41
C LEU A 619 -40.29 48.56 -26.11
N THR A 620 -41.41 48.47 -25.38
CA THR A 620 -42.06 49.65 -24.80
C THR A 620 -41.57 49.88 -23.38
N PRO A 621 -41.26 51.12 -22.94
CA PRO A 621 -40.81 51.38 -21.56
C PRO A 621 -41.83 50.99 -20.48
N ALA A 622 -43.11 50.85 -20.84
CA ALA A 622 -44.18 50.35 -19.98
C ALA A 622 -44.01 48.86 -19.64
N TYR A 623 -43.38 48.07 -20.51
CA TYR A 623 -43.15 46.63 -20.33
C TYR A 623 -42.27 46.33 -19.11
N LEU A 624 -41.36 47.24 -18.74
CA LEU A 624 -40.49 47.13 -17.56
C LEU A 624 -41.12 47.69 -16.27
N ASN A 625 -42.32 48.28 -16.32
CA ASN A 625 -42.76 49.28 -15.35
C ASN A 625 -43.57 48.74 -14.14
N PHE A 626 -44.10 47.51 -14.16
CA PHE A 626 -44.96 47.01 -13.07
C PHE A 626 -44.27 46.11 -12.05
N SER A 627 -43.12 45.50 -12.39
CA SER A 627 -42.46 44.50 -11.53
C SER A 627 -41.17 45.01 -10.88
N ILE A 628 -40.55 46.04 -11.47
CA ILE A 628 -39.27 46.62 -11.03
C ILE A 628 -39.43 47.53 -9.79
N LEU A 629 -40.55 48.27 -9.68
CA LEU A 629 -40.86 49.12 -8.52
C LEU A 629 -41.32 48.28 -7.30
N SER A 630 -42.19 47.28 -7.52
CA SER A 630 -42.74 46.45 -6.46
C SER A 630 -41.71 45.54 -5.77
N LEU A 631 -40.59 45.22 -6.43
CA LEU A 631 -39.53 44.38 -5.87
C LEU A 631 -38.51 45.16 -5.03
N LEU A 632 -38.41 46.49 -5.20
CA LEU A 632 -37.51 47.32 -4.39
C LEU A 632 -38.21 48.08 -3.26
N GLU A 633 -39.50 48.41 -3.40
CA GLU A 633 -40.23 49.11 -2.34
C GLU A 633 -40.60 48.22 -1.14
N ASN A 634 -40.56 46.88 -1.31
CA ASN A 634 -41.17 45.96 -0.33
C ASN A 634 -40.21 45.26 0.63
N GLU A 635 -38.89 45.40 0.52
CA GLU A 635 -37.96 44.72 1.44
C GLU A 635 -36.78 45.62 1.84
N GLY A 636 -36.72 45.96 3.13
CA GLY A 636 -35.48 46.34 3.77
C GLY A 636 -34.49 45.19 3.68
N PHE A 637 -33.24 45.50 3.37
CA PHE A 637 -32.14 44.53 3.36
C PHE A 637 -31.95 43.94 4.76
N ASP A 638 -32.64 42.84 5.07
CA ASP A 638 -32.38 42.06 6.28
C ASP A 638 -31.04 41.33 6.16
N ASP A 639 -30.35 41.27 7.31
CA ASP A 639 -28.93 40.95 7.57
C ASP A 639 -28.42 39.53 7.18
N TYR A 640 -29.08 38.83 6.25
CA TYR A 640 -28.68 37.47 5.85
C TYR A 640 -27.78 37.40 4.60
N ILE A 641 -27.43 38.54 4.01
CA ILE A 641 -26.51 38.59 2.87
C ILE A 641 -25.10 38.87 3.36
N MET A 642 -24.29 37.81 3.45
CA MET A 642 -22.84 37.90 3.67
C MET A 642 -22.20 38.77 2.58
N SER A 643 -22.02 40.06 2.85
CA SER A 643 -21.29 40.98 2.00
C SER A 643 -19.78 40.73 2.15
N PHE A 644 -19.06 40.62 1.03
CA PHE A 644 -17.60 40.68 1.03
C PHE A 644 -17.17 42.15 1.06
N PRO A 645 -16.22 42.54 1.93
CA PRO A 645 -15.73 43.91 1.97
C PRO A 645 -14.88 44.21 0.73
N SER A 646 -15.29 45.22 -0.03
CA SER A 646 -14.45 45.89 -1.02
C SER A 646 -13.45 46.79 -0.30
N THR A 647 -12.22 46.32 -0.05
CA THR A 647 -11.16 47.15 0.53
C THR A 647 -10.39 47.89 -0.56
N MET A 648 -10.74 49.17 -0.74
CA MET A 648 -9.77 50.19 -1.20
C MET A 648 -9.01 50.69 0.03
N ALA A 649 -7.69 50.52 0.06
CA ALA A 649 -6.82 51.24 0.98
C ALA A 649 -5.51 51.61 0.28
N THR A 650 -5.44 52.88 -0.12
CA THR A 650 -4.20 53.63 -0.36
C THR A 650 -3.35 53.66 0.91
N MET A 651 -2.09 53.21 0.82
CA MET A 651 -1.07 53.56 1.82
C MET A 651 -0.04 54.49 1.21
N SER A 652 -0.23 55.78 1.46
CA SER A 652 0.87 56.74 1.59
C SER A 652 1.33 56.71 3.05
N ALA A 653 2.58 56.30 3.31
CA ALA A 653 3.20 56.50 4.62
C ALA A 653 4.63 57.01 4.43
N VAL A 654 4.77 58.28 4.80
CA VAL A 654 6.01 59.05 4.96
C VAL A 654 6.83 58.42 6.09
N SER A 655 8.13 58.21 5.87
CA SER A 655 9.07 57.84 6.94
C SER A 655 9.44 59.08 7.75
N GLY A 656 9.15 59.06 9.05
CA GLY A 656 9.72 59.96 10.05
C GLY A 656 10.49 59.14 11.07
N ALA A 657 11.77 59.45 11.22
CA ALA A 657 12.73 58.80 12.10
C ALA A 657 12.44 59.09 13.59
N MET A 658 12.61 58.07 14.43
CA MET A 658 13.58 57.99 15.53
C MET A 658 13.60 56.59 16.13
#